data_AF-A0AAE0D3T1-F1
#
_entry.id   AF-A0AAE0D3T1-F1
#
_cell.length_a   1.000
_cell.length_b   1.000
_cell.length_c   1.000
_cell.angle_alpha   90.00
_cell.angle_beta   90.00
_cell.angle_gamma   90.00
#
_symmetry.space_group_name_H-M   'P 1'
#
loop_
_entity.id
_entity.type
_entity.pdbx_description
1 polymer ?
#
loop_
_entity_poly.entity_id
_entity_poly.type
_entity_poly.pdbx_seq_one_letter_code
_entity_poly.pdbx_strand_id
1 'polypeptide(L)'
;MSSNSTDSSGGGGGGKDDDLELIVAVVALVISVLAFIIAIFQALQQYYASATGYSSCTPKVMGDWSQFTRRTFKWYEFRFEVEFETPVIFVAPPTNPRGPLGEHKNKEITYMVGTPDSYKKTYTWDQDQYNQIDKSLRAGDTRQAIHTADNELANWLGLLMAIQRMEKESRTWQDNEYFGHTPQWQEQTQCHPNPTSTFVPYTLTVGMQRKKKSWDSMPDNMKKPYATTTISHLVEMAAMLGIYWKEFNRNEDRYRAQGNGFMITGYDVDDLGVVFTFQKTGPTWFHENRLVPHNSVKELCFGYCPTIFRQQNSSNHKYTDEPKDIGTLQLGSMSAIAETLVVLGCNTNTVKYFRKPTSDTRHTHLFPIAFELLGMTGVALQIPGTAFRMLPNPTIWHWDRKSFSLRTFLGDFIHGMKEASSSDAMFNEEVGSCVATIHKEAAKIEDKFQEIEARDGPEAILRRTQNVEERIFSNDLVMSLHSAIAKCDEFLKNQEHITLVQNVVRVHFQEVLRILNDRDGEYKTVVVTPASGGRSAKDVIQELVVPGASPMPKTQEETAESRKEISLLQKLDSASSSERHSVLVEIYLLSVRRRVTEVVCRHLKHEQARRGRGARSIASEASLEPLPKDQSQEISDIWCMLVFRMVCWLLLHDFHGKDIQVEKSDVFGSRMPVYIT
;
A
#
# COMPACT_ATOMS: atom_id res chain seq x y z
N MET A 1 -123.08 60.53 -4.73
CA MET A 1 -122.51 59.78 -5.88
C MET A 1 -121.20 59.21 -5.39
N SER A 2 -121.27 58.11 -4.63
CA SER A 2 -121.20 56.71 -5.12
C SER A 2 -119.75 56.31 -5.37
N SER A 3 -119.19 55.54 -4.42
CA SER A 3 -118.77 54.12 -4.55
C SER A 3 -117.31 54.03 -5.03
N ASN A 4 -116.40 53.26 -4.44
CA ASN A 4 -116.55 51.97 -3.78
C ASN A 4 -115.36 51.69 -2.83
N SER A 5 -115.64 50.86 -1.84
CA SER A 5 -114.79 50.09 -0.93
C SER A 5 -113.74 49.18 -1.58
N THR A 6 -112.59 48.95 -0.93
CA THR A 6 -112.14 47.63 -0.43
C THR A 6 -110.83 47.70 0.37
N ASP A 7 -110.73 46.77 1.32
CA ASP A 7 -109.76 46.61 2.41
C ASP A 7 -108.38 46.03 2.03
N SER A 8 -107.43 46.30 2.94
CA SER A 8 -106.28 45.54 3.45
C SER A 8 -105.64 44.31 2.76
N SER A 9 -104.30 44.28 2.96
CA SER A 9 -103.43 43.13 3.32
C SER A 9 -102.72 42.31 2.22
N GLY A 10 -101.40 42.51 2.16
CA GLY A 10 -100.38 41.48 2.45
C GLY A 10 -100.31 40.17 1.65
N GLY A 11 -99.17 39.99 0.96
CA GLY A 11 -98.52 38.69 0.78
C GLY A 11 -98.86 37.93 -0.51
N GLY A 12 -97.83 37.60 -1.31
CA GLY A 12 -97.99 36.65 -2.42
C GLY A 12 -97.00 36.79 -3.57
N GLY A 13 -95.70 36.84 -3.28
CA GLY A 13 -94.63 36.74 -4.28
C GLY A 13 -93.46 35.95 -3.72
N GLY A 14 -93.65 34.65 -3.46
CA GLY A 14 -92.69 33.83 -2.71
C GLY A 14 -92.57 32.39 -3.21
N GLY A 15 -92.72 32.15 -4.52
CA GLY A 15 -92.66 30.80 -5.09
C GLY A 15 -91.63 30.61 -6.21
N LYS A 16 -90.88 31.65 -6.58
CA LYS A 16 -89.83 31.58 -7.63
C LYS A 16 -88.47 32.00 -7.10
N ASP A 17 -88.45 32.95 -6.17
CA ASP A 17 -87.22 33.36 -5.48
C ASP A 17 -86.77 32.28 -4.48
N ASP A 18 -87.68 31.64 -3.74
CA ASP A 18 -87.35 30.53 -2.83
C ASP A 18 -86.75 29.31 -3.55
N ASP A 19 -87.26 28.96 -4.74
CA ASP A 19 -86.71 27.87 -5.56
C ASP A 19 -85.33 28.23 -6.15
N LEU A 20 -85.15 29.48 -6.57
CA LEU A 20 -83.86 29.99 -7.05
C LEU A 20 -82.83 30.04 -5.91
N GLU A 21 -83.21 30.51 -4.73
CA GLU A 21 -82.40 30.55 -3.52
C GLU A 21 -82.02 29.13 -3.07
N LEU A 22 -82.95 28.17 -3.12
CA LEU A 22 -82.68 26.77 -2.82
C LEU A 22 -81.70 26.16 -3.84
N ILE A 23 -81.89 26.41 -5.13
CA ILE A 23 -80.97 25.93 -6.18
C ILE A 23 -79.58 26.54 -5.99
N VAL A 24 -79.48 27.84 -5.73
CA VAL A 24 -78.21 28.53 -5.48
C VAL A 24 -77.54 27.99 -4.21
N ALA A 25 -78.29 27.74 -3.13
CA ALA A 25 -77.77 27.15 -1.91
C ALA A 25 -77.26 25.72 -2.11
N VAL A 26 -77.99 24.89 -2.87
CA VAL A 26 -77.57 23.52 -3.23
C VAL A 26 -76.31 23.55 -4.10
N VAL A 27 -76.25 24.43 -5.11
CA VAL A 27 -75.07 24.59 -5.97
C VAL A 27 -73.88 25.09 -5.16
N ALA A 28 -74.06 26.07 -4.28
CA ALA A 28 -73.02 26.59 -3.39
C ALA A 28 -72.49 25.52 -2.42
N LEU A 29 -73.38 24.66 -1.89
CA LEU A 29 -73.00 23.52 -1.05
C LEU A 29 -72.15 22.51 -1.83
N VAL A 30 -72.58 22.16 -3.05
CA VAL A 30 -71.83 21.26 -3.93
C VAL A 30 -70.45 21.82 -4.26
N ILE A 31 -70.36 23.11 -4.61
CA ILE A 31 -69.08 23.79 -4.88
C ILE A 31 -68.20 23.79 -3.62
N SER A 32 -68.76 24.06 -2.43
CA SER A 32 -68.02 24.08 -1.18
C SER A 32 -67.49 22.69 -0.79
N VAL A 33 -68.27 21.64 -1.01
CA VAL A 33 -67.85 20.25 -0.77
C VAL A 33 -66.73 19.86 -1.75
N LEU A 34 -66.86 20.20 -3.03
CA LEU A 34 -65.80 19.95 -4.03
C LEU A 34 -64.52 20.73 -3.69
N ALA A 35 -64.64 22.00 -3.31
CA ALA A 35 -63.51 22.82 -2.89
C ALA A 35 -62.83 22.23 -1.64
N PHE A 36 -63.61 21.74 -0.68
CA PHE A 36 -63.08 21.07 0.52
C PHE A 36 -62.34 19.78 0.18
N ILE A 37 -62.87 18.95 -0.73
CA ILE A 37 -62.21 17.74 -1.21
C ILE A 37 -60.88 18.08 -1.90
N ILE A 38 -60.87 19.09 -2.77
CA ILE A 38 -59.64 19.55 -3.43
C ILE A 38 -58.62 20.05 -2.41
N ALA A 39 -59.05 20.82 -1.41
CA ALA A 39 -58.17 21.30 -0.35
C ALA A 39 -57.57 20.14 0.48
N ILE A 40 -58.35 19.08 0.76
CA ILE A 40 -57.84 17.86 1.40
C ILE A 40 -56.80 17.17 0.52
N PHE A 41 -57.06 17.00 -0.78
CA PHE A 41 -56.09 16.39 -1.69
C PHE A 41 -54.81 17.23 -1.83
N GLN A 42 -54.93 18.55 -1.89
CA GLN A 42 -53.79 19.47 -1.91
C GLN A 42 -52.97 19.36 -0.62
N ALA A 43 -53.64 19.34 0.55
CA ALA A 43 -52.98 19.14 1.84
C ALA A 43 -52.28 17.78 1.93
N LEU A 44 -52.93 16.70 1.47
CA LEU A 44 -52.33 15.36 1.41
C LEU A 44 -51.14 15.32 0.46
N GLN A 45 -51.22 15.95 -0.71
CA GLN A 45 -50.11 16.03 -1.66
C GLN A 45 -48.91 16.77 -1.05
N GLN A 46 -49.14 17.90 -0.40
CA GLN A 46 -48.08 18.65 0.32
C GLN A 46 -47.48 17.82 1.46
N TYR A 47 -48.33 17.07 2.18
CA TYR A 47 -47.91 16.21 3.27
C TYR A 47 -47.04 15.02 2.81
N TYR A 48 -47.41 14.36 1.71
CA TYR A 48 -46.57 13.33 1.11
C TYR A 48 -45.29 13.88 0.49
N ALA A 49 -45.34 15.10 -0.07
CA ALA A 49 -44.17 15.79 -0.59
C ALA A 49 -43.19 16.24 0.51
N SER A 50 -43.65 16.36 1.76
CA SER A 50 -42.81 16.74 2.90
C SER A 50 -41.73 15.70 3.24
N ALA A 51 -41.88 14.45 2.80
CA ALA A 51 -40.88 13.39 2.94
C ALA A 51 -39.73 13.55 1.92
N THR A 52 -39.06 14.70 1.96
CA THR A 52 -37.93 15.03 1.08
C THR A 52 -36.84 13.97 1.19
N GLY A 53 -36.32 13.50 0.05
CA GLY A 53 -35.25 12.52 0.01
C GLY A 53 -35.63 11.05 0.09
N TYR A 54 -36.92 10.72 0.33
CA TYR A 54 -37.34 9.33 0.39
C TYR A 54 -37.04 8.56 -0.92
N SER A 55 -37.18 9.21 -2.08
CA SER A 55 -36.84 8.64 -3.39
C SER A 55 -35.34 8.32 -3.53
N SER A 56 -34.50 9.05 -2.81
CA SER A 56 -33.04 8.86 -2.79
C SER A 56 -32.58 7.74 -1.85
N CYS A 57 -33.47 7.21 -1.01
CA CYS A 57 -33.18 6.12 -0.07
C CYS A 57 -33.90 4.80 -0.45
N THR A 58 -34.16 4.62 -1.75
CA THR A 58 -34.86 3.46 -2.31
C THR A 58 -33.92 2.27 -2.54
N PRO A 59 -34.46 1.04 -2.77
CA PRO A 59 -33.64 -0.12 -3.14
C PRO A 59 -32.76 0.12 -4.38
N LYS A 60 -33.19 0.98 -5.31
CA LYS A 60 -32.40 1.36 -6.50
C LYS A 60 -31.14 2.15 -6.17
N VAL A 61 -31.11 2.86 -5.03
CA VAL A 61 -29.97 3.68 -4.62
C VAL A 61 -29.13 2.96 -3.56
N MET A 62 -29.76 2.41 -2.52
CA MET A 62 -29.06 1.85 -1.36
C MET A 62 -29.03 0.31 -1.35
N GLY A 63 -29.68 -0.35 -2.31
CA GLY A 63 -29.85 -1.80 -2.27
C GLY A 63 -30.60 -2.27 -1.03
N ASP A 64 -30.13 -3.37 -0.43
CA ASP A 64 -30.73 -3.98 0.76
C ASP A 64 -30.67 -3.09 2.01
N TRP A 65 -29.86 -2.01 2.01
CA TRP A 65 -29.86 -1.01 3.07
C TRP A 65 -31.14 -0.17 3.12
N SER A 66 -31.90 -0.12 2.03
CA SER A 66 -33.18 0.62 1.96
C SER A 66 -34.22 0.12 2.97
N GLN A 67 -34.08 -1.10 3.49
CA GLN A 67 -34.94 -1.62 4.57
C GLN A 67 -34.82 -0.83 5.88
N PHE A 68 -33.75 -0.03 6.04
CA PHE A 68 -33.55 0.85 7.18
C PHE A 68 -34.14 2.25 6.97
N THR A 69 -34.67 2.54 5.78
CA THR A 69 -35.33 3.80 5.48
C THR A 69 -36.72 3.83 6.11
N ARG A 70 -37.00 4.83 6.93
CA ARG A 70 -38.29 5.02 7.61
C ARG A 70 -38.76 6.46 7.48
N ARG A 71 -40.07 6.63 7.36
CA ARG A 71 -40.73 7.94 7.46
C ARG A 71 -41.23 8.11 8.89
N THR A 72 -40.69 9.08 9.60
CA THR A 72 -41.04 9.37 11.00
C THR A 72 -41.81 10.68 11.05
N PHE A 73 -43.02 10.67 11.61
CA PHE A 73 -43.82 11.89 11.68
C PHE A 73 -43.35 12.80 12.83
N LYS A 74 -43.03 14.05 12.52
CA LYS A 74 -42.66 15.07 13.50
C LYS A 74 -43.88 15.91 13.86
N TRP A 75 -44.53 15.57 14.98
CA TRP A 75 -45.73 16.27 15.45
C TRP A 75 -45.55 17.77 15.65
N TYR A 76 -44.36 18.22 16.04
CA TYR A 76 -44.08 19.64 16.32
C TYR A 76 -43.85 20.49 15.06
N GLU A 77 -43.46 19.89 13.94
CA GLU A 77 -43.28 20.55 12.64
C GLU A 77 -44.37 20.18 11.63
N PHE A 78 -45.28 19.28 12.02
CA PHE A 78 -46.36 18.74 11.19
C PHE A 78 -45.89 18.20 9.82
N ARG A 79 -44.71 17.56 9.76
CA ARG A 79 -44.12 16.98 8.54
C ARG A 79 -43.49 15.60 8.78
N PHE A 80 -43.20 14.88 7.70
CA PHE A 80 -42.40 13.66 7.78
C PHE A 80 -40.91 13.96 7.68
N GLU A 81 -40.14 13.35 8.58
CA GLU A 81 -38.69 13.21 8.46
C GLU A 81 -38.37 11.85 7.83
N VAL A 82 -37.40 11.82 6.91
CA VAL A 82 -36.86 10.57 6.36
C VAL A 82 -35.61 10.19 7.12
N GLU A 83 -35.68 9.12 7.90
CA GLU A 83 -34.54 8.53 8.60
C GLU A 83 -34.00 7.33 7.83
N PHE A 84 -32.69 7.15 7.77
CA PHE A 84 -32.03 6.04 7.09
C PHE A 84 -30.72 5.65 7.79
N GLU A 85 -30.12 4.52 7.41
CA GLU A 85 -28.82 4.08 7.94
C GLU A 85 -27.74 4.06 6.84
N THR A 86 -26.53 4.46 7.19
CA THR A 86 -25.34 4.44 6.31
C THR A 86 -24.15 3.81 7.03
N PRO A 87 -23.19 3.21 6.31
CA PRO A 87 -22.03 2.62 6.95
C PRO A 87 -21.01 3.68 7.38
N VAL A 88 -20.42 3.46 8.56
CA VAL A 88 -19.16 4.07 8.97
C VAL A 88 -18.07 3.04 8.77
N ILE A 89 -17.18 3.28 7.80
CA ILE A 89 -16.20 2.30 7.32
C ILE A 89 -14.83 2.65 7.90
N PHE A 90 -14.10 1.64 8.38
CA PHE A 90 -12.77 1.82 8.98
C PHE A 90 -11.91 0.58 8.79
N VAL A 91 -10.60 0.71 8.99
CA VAL A 91 -9.66 -0.40 8.89
C VAL A 91 -9.02 -0.64 10.25
N ALA A 92 -9.11 -1.86 10.77
CA ALA A 92 -8.62 -2.21 12.10
C ALA A 92 -8.21 -3.69 12.19
N PRO A 93 -7.52 -4.10 13.27
CA PRO A 93 -7.38 -5.52 13.58
C PRO A 93 -8.74 -6.18 13.76
N PRO A 94 -8.92 -7.43 13.30
CA PRO A 94 -10.21 -8.12 13.31
C PRO A 94 -10.73 -8.44 14.73
N THR A 95 -9.87 -8.36 15.75
CA THR A 95 -10.24 -8.59 17.16
C THR A 95 -10.52 -7.29 17.92
N ASN A 96 -10.55 -6.14 17.23
CA ASN A 96 -10.67 -4.84 17.89
C ASN A 96 -12.04 -4.70 18.62
N PRO A 97 -12.06 -4.38 19.93
CA PRO A 97 -13.29 -4.33 20.72
C PRO A 97 -14.12 -3.06 20.49
N ARG A 98 -13.53 -1.99 19.94
CA ARG A 98 -14.16 -0.67 19.81
C ARG A 98 -13.93 -0.06 18.43
N GLY A 99 -15.03 0.29 17.76
CA GLY A 99 -15.04 1.01 16.48
C GLY A 99 -15.31 2.50 16.64
N PRO A 100 -15.42 3.25 15.53
CA PRO A 100 -15.70 4.69 15.53
C PRO A 100 -16.99 5.09 16.25
N LEU A 101 -18.02 4.23 16.24
CA LEU A 101 -19.32 4.48 16.89
C LEU A 101 -19.42 3.88 18.31
N GLY A 102 -18.32 3.37 18.86
CA GLY A 102 -18.27 2.78 20.20
C GLY A 102 -17.97 1.28 20.20
N GLU A 103 -18.20 0.65 21.35
CA GLU A 103 -17.89 -0.76 21.58
C GLU A 103 -18.77 -1.70 20.77
N HIS A 104 -18.20 -2.84 20.34
CA HIS A 104 -18.89 -3.86 19.54
C HIS A 104 -20.21 -4.33 20.18
N LYS A 105 -20.26 -4.44 21.51
CA LYS A 105 -21.46 -4.85 22.26
C LYS A 105 -22.66 -3.91 22.08
N ASN A 106 -22.39 -2.61 21.91
CA ASN A 106 -23.42 -1.57 21.81
C ASN A 106 -23.72 -1.22 20.34
N LYS A 107 -22.69 -1.25 19.50
CA LYS A 107 -22.75 -0.99 18.07
C LYS A 107 -21.92 -2.06 17.38
N GLU A 108 -22.59 -3.08 16.86
CA GLU A 108 -21.95 -4.23 16.22
C GLU A 108 -20.95 -3.76 15.16
N ILE A 109 -19.71 -4.24 15.29
CA ILE A 109 -18.68 -4.13 14.27
C ILE A 109 -18.77 -5.36 13.40
N THR A 110 -18.99 -5.17 12.11
CA THR A 110 -18.96 -6.26 11.12
C THR A 110 -17.72 -6.11 10.25
N TYR A 111 -16.81 -7.07 10.33
CA TYR A 111 -15.67 -7.15 9.41
C TYR A 111 -16.08 -7.80 8.10
N MET A 112 -15.66 -7.18 6.99
CA MET A 112 -15.85 -7.69 5.64
C MET A 112 -14.79 -8.74 5.34
N VAL A 113 -15.18 -10.02 5.42
CA VAL A 113 -14.28 -11.17 5.28
C VAL A 113 -14.64 -12.10 4.12
N GLY A 114 -15.60 -11.71 3.28
CA GLY A 114 -15.99 -12.46 2.08
C GLY A 114 -16.85 -13.71 2.31
N THR A 115 -17.19 -14.04 3.55
CA THR A 115 -18.06 -15.18 3.89
C THR A 115 -19.55 -14.86 3.63
N PRO A 116 -20.42 -15.87 3.43
CA PRO A 116 -21.86 -15.64 3.28
C PRO A 116 -22.49 -14.85 4.45
N ASP A 117 -22.06 -15.09 5.69
CA ASP A 117 -22.51 -14.33 6.87
C ASP A 117 -22.07 -12.86 6.76
N SER A 118 -20.84 -12.61 6.32
CA SER A 118 -20.31 -11.26 6.10
C SER A 118 -21.12 -10.50 5.05
N TYR A 119 -21.46 -11.10 3.91
CA TYR A 119 -22.33 -10.47 2.90
C TYR A 119 -23.70 -10.10 3.48
N LYS A 120 -24.33 -11.04 4.20
CA LYS A 120 -25.64 -10.83 4.82
C LYS A 120 -25.63 -9.70 5.85
N LYS A 121 -24.65 -9.69 6.76
CA LYS A 121 -24.52 -8.66 7.81
C LYS A 121 -24.14 -7.30 7.27
N THR A 122 -23.51 -7.26 6.09
CA THR A 122 -23.16 -6.00 5.42
C THR A 122 -24.19 -5.51 4.41
N TYR A 123 -25.28 -6.28 4.20
CA TYR A 123 -26.33 -5.96 3.23
C TYR A 123 -25.75 -5.69 1.85
N THR A 124 -24.79 -6.54 1.46
CA THR A 124 -24.12 -6.52 0.16
C THR A 124 -24.44 -7.79 -0.61
N TRP A 125 -24.28 -7.73 -1.93
CA TRP A 125 -24.52 -8.85 -2.82
C TRP A 125 -23.21 -9.47 -3.28
N ASP A 126 -23.20 -10.79 -3.42
CA ASP A 126 -22.14 -11.45 -4.17
C ASP A 126 -22.29 -11.19 -5.69
N GLN A 127 -21.30 -11.66 -6.46
CA GLN A 127 -21.26 -11.38 -7.90
C GLN A 127 -22.44 -12.02 -8.65
N ASP A 128 -22.93 -13.18 -8.22
CA ASP A 128 -24.05 -13.87 -8.88
C ASP A 128 -25.37 -13.16 -8.60
N GLN A 129 -25.60 -12.78 -7.34
CA GLN A 129 -26.73 -11.96 -6.93
C GLN A 129 -26.72 -10.61 -7.66
N TYR A 130 -25.57 -9.92 -7.70
CA TYR A 130 -25.43 -8.66 -8.42
C TYR A 130 -25.77 -8.82 -9.90
N ASN A 131 -25.25 -9.87 -10.56
CA ASN A 131 -25.52 -10.13 -11.97
C ASN A 131 -27.01 -10.42 -12.23
N GLN A 132 -27.70 -11.12 -11.32
CA GLN A 132 -29.13 -11.37 -11.43
C GLN A 132 -29.94 -10.08 -11.28
N ILE A 133 -29.60 -9.25 -10.28
CA ILE A 133 -30.24 -7.96 -10.03
C ILE A 133 -30.04 -7.02 -11.22
N ASP A 134 -28.79 -6.83 -11.68
CA ASP A 134 -28.45 -6.01 -12.85
C ASP A 134 -29.19 -6.49 -14.11
N LYS A 135 -29.24 -7.81 -14.36
CA LYS A 135 -30.03 -8.37 -15.48
C LYS A 135 -31.52 -8.04 -15.35
N SER A 136 -32.11 -8.20 -14.17
CA SER A 136 -33.53 -7.90 -13.95
C SER A 136 -33.86 -6.41 -14.08
N LEU A 137 -32.95 -5.53 -13.67
CA LEU A 137 -33.07 -4.08 -13.88
C LEU A 137 -32.98 -3.72 -15.37
N ARG A 138 -32.11 -4.39 -16.12
CA ARG A 138 -31.95 -4.20 -17.58
C ARG A 138 -33.07 -4.85 -18.41
N ALA A 139 -33.73 -5.87 -17.89
CA ALA A 139 -34.77 -6.63 -18.60
C ALA A 139 -36.18 -6.00 -18.53
N GLY A 140 -36.34 -4.84 -17.87
CA GLY A 140 -37.57 -4.05 -17.99
C GLY A 140 -37.68 -3.44 -19.41
N ASP A 141 -38.86 -3.52 -20.03
CA ASP A 141 -39.23 -3.08 -21.41
C ASP A 141 -38.94 -1.60 -21.77
N THR A 142 -38.17 -0.87 -20.96
CA THR A 142 -37.74 0.50 -21.25
C THR A 142 -36.39 0.50 -21.97
N ARG A 143 -36.34 1.20 -23.11
CA ARG A 143 -35.20 1.47 -24.04
C ARG A 143 -33.93 2.10 -23.42
N GLN A 144 -33.63 1.89 -22.14
CA GLN A 144 -32.53 2.52 -21.40
C GLN A 144 -31.43 1.55 -20.98
N ALA A 145 -31.33 0.36 -21.58
CA ALA A 145 -30.22 -0.56 -21.37
C ALA A 145 -28.95 0.00 -22.06
N ILE A 146 -28.20 0.85 -21.36
CA ILE A 146 -26.88 1.31 -21.80
C ILE A 146 -25.84 0.38 -21.17
N HIS A 147 -24.89 -0.12 -21.98
CA HIS A 147 -23.76 -0.96 -21.55
C HIS A 147 -22.71 -0.23 -20.69
N THR A 148 -23.02 0.97 -20.19
CA THR A 148 -22.13 1.82 -19.38
C THR A 148 -22.46 1.73 -17.89
N ALA A 149 -21.54 2.16 -17.02
CA ALA A 149 -21.68 2.07 -15.57
C ALA A 149 -23.04 2.59 -15.08
N ASP A 150 -23.78 1.72 -14.37
CA ASP A 150 -24.98 2.12 -13.64
C ASP A 150 -24.55 2.92 -12.42
N ASN A 151 -24.69 4.24 -12.53
CA ASN A 151 -24.40 5.19 -11.49
C ASN A 151 -25.64 5.50 -10.64
N GLU A 152 -26.69 4.66 -10.61
CA GLU A 152 -27.85 4.87 -9.73
C GLU A 152 -27.57 4.45 -8.28
N LEU A 153 -26.84 3.35 -8.07
CA LEU A 153 -26.45 2.88 -6.75
C LEU A 153 -25.49 3.86 -6.03
N ALA A 154 -25.54 3.85 -4.71
CA ALA A 154 -24.58 4.54 -3.88
C ALA A 154 -23.19 3.91 -4.06
N ASN A 155 -22.17 4.74 -4.26
CA ASN A 155 -20.82 4.31 -4.56
C ASN A 155 -20.15 3.58 -3.38
N TRP A 156 -20.51 3.94 -2.14
CA TRP A 156 -20.07 3.20 -0.96
C TRP A 156 -20.55 1.74 -0.95
N LEU A 157 -21.72 1.42 -1.53
CA LEU A 157 -22.18 0.03 -1.65
C LEU A 157 -21.28 -0.75 -2.59
N GLY A 158 -20.88 -0.13 -3.71
CA GLY A 158 -19.88 -0.65 -4.64
C GLY A 158 -18.53 -0.93 -3.97
N LEU A 159 -18.09 -0.04 -3.07
CA LEU A 159 -16.88 -0.23 -2.29
C LEU A 159 -16.99 -1.44 -1.35
N LEU A 160 -18.10 -1.57 -0.59
CA LEU A 160 -18.30 -2.71 0.31
C LEU A 160 -18.29 -4.04 -0.47
N MET A 161 -18.99 -4.11 -1.61
CA MET A 161 -18.98 -5.29 -2.48
C MET A 161 -17.58 -5.61 -3.01
N ALA A 162 -16.80 -4.59 -3.40
CA ALA A 162 -15.43 -4.78 -3.88
C ALA A 162 -14.53 -5.40 -2.80
N ILE A 163 -14.63 -4.94 -1.54
CA ILE A 163 -13.85 -5.46 -0.41
C ILE A 163 -14.24 -6.91 -0.11
N GLN A 164 -15.54 -7.22 -0.06
CA GLN A 164 -16.02 -8.59 0.17
C GLN A 164 -15.58 -9.54 -0.94
N ARG A 165 -15.63 -9.09 -2.19
CA ARG A 165 -15.21 -9.86 -3.35
C ARG A 165 -13.71 -10.13 -3.33
N MET A 166 -12.90 -9.13 -3.00
CA MET A 166 -11.47 -9.27 -2.79
C MET A 166 -11.15 -10.37 -1.78
N GLU A 167 -11.77 -10.35 -0.59
CA GLU A 167 -11.53 -11.40 0.41
C GLU A 167 -11.96 -12.79 -0.07
N LYS A 168 -13.14 -12.89 -0.71
CA LYS A 168 -13.67 -14.17 -1.21
C LYS A 168 -12.78 -14.77 -2.31
N GLU A 169 -12.45 -13.99 -3.33
CA GLU A 169 -11.66 -14.45 -4.48
C GLU A 169 -10.24 -14.84 -4.05
N SER A 170 -9.56 -13.99 -3.28
CA SER A 170 -8.17 -14.26 -2.87
C SER A 170 -8.01 -15.45 -1.92
N ARG A 171 -8.94 -15.66 -0.99
CA ARG A 171 -8.88 -16.82 -0.07
C ARG A 171 -9.25 -18.12 -0.78
N THR A 172 -10.23 -18.07 -1.68
CA THR A 172 -10.59 -19.23 -2.52
C THR A 172 -9.41 -19.63 -3.41
N TRP A 173 -8.77 -18.64 -4.05
CA TRP A 173 -7.56 -18.84 -4.82
C TRP A 173 -6.41 -19.43 -3.99
N GLN A 174 -6.17 -18.90 -2.78
CA GLN A 174 -5.13 -19.42 -1.90
C GLN A 174 -5.36 -20.90 -1.54
N ASP A 175 -6.57 -21.28 -1.14
CA ASP A 175 -6.86 -22.68 -0.79
C ASP A 175 -6.68 -23.61 -2.01
N ASN A 176 -7.18 -23.19 -3.18
CA ASN A 176 -7.13 -23.98 -4.41
C ASN A 176 -5.72 -24.07 -5.02
N GLU A 177 -5.11 -22.93 -5.33
CA GLU A 177 -3.89 -22.85 -6.16
C GLU A 177 -2.62 -22.91 -5.31
N TYR A 178 -2.64 -22.37 -4.09
CA TYR A 178 -1.44 -22.33 -3.22
C TYR A 178 -1.36 -23.53 -2.28
N PHE A 179 -2.47 -23.94 -1.66
CA PHE A 179 -2.49 -25.11 -0.78
C PHE A 179 -2.89 -26.41 -1.49
N GLY A 180 -3.63 -26.35 -2.60
CA GLY A 180 -4.07 -27.55 -3.32
C GLY A 180 -5.24 -28.28 -2.65
N HIS A 181 -6.04 -27.60 -1.81
CA HIS A 181 -7.18 -28.20 -1.10
C HIS A 181 -8.48 -27.45 -1.39
N THR A 182 -9.61 -28.13 -1.19
CA THR A 182 -10.94 -27.49 -1.30
C THR A 182 -11.07 -26.34 -0.29
N PRO A 183 -11.72 -25.21 -0.65
CA PRO A 183 -11.81 -24.05 0.24
C PRO A 183 -12.50 -24.38 1.56
N GLN A 184 -11.79 -24.21 2.68
CA GLN A 184 -12.31 -24.40 4.04
C GLN A 184 -12.35 -23.09 4.84
N TRP A 185 -11.78 -22.02 4.29
CA TRP A 185 -11.64 -20.73 4.96
C TRP A 185 -12.99 -20.10 5.41
N GLN A 186 -14.10 -20.44 4.75
CA GLN A 186 -15.41 -19.82 5.01
C GLN A 186 -15.97 -20.14 6.40
N GLU A 187 -15.79 -21.37 6.88
CA GLU A 187 -16.26 -21.80 8.20
C GLU A 187 -15.36 -21.29 9.33
N GLN A 188 -14.09 -21.05 9.00
CA GLN A 188 -13.05 -20.65 9.95
C GLN A 188 -12.99 -19.13 10.16
N THR A 189 -13.54 -18.34 9.22
CA THR A 189 -13.39 -16.87 9.22
C THR A 189 -14.67 -16.19 9.71
N GLN A 190 -14.62 -15.69 10.94
CA GLN A 190 -15.75 -14.98 11.57
C GLN A 190 -15.76 -13.48 11.25
N CYS A 191 -16.95 -12.88 11.21
CA CYS A 191 -17.14 -11.43 11.00
C CYS A 191 -16.68 -10.57 12.19
N HIS A 192 -16.46 -11.17 13.36
CA HIS A 192 -15.82 -10.54 14.53
C HIS A 192 -15.25 -11.67 15.43
N PRO A 193 -13.99 -12.10 15.20
CA PRO A 193 -13.40 -13.18 15.98
C PRO A 193 -13.17 -12.77 17.44
N ASN A 194 -13.49 -13.68 18.35
CA ASN A 194 -13.20 -13.49 19.77
C ASN A 194 -11.69 -13.70 20.03
N PRO A 195 -10.96 -12.70 20.55
CA PRO A 195 -9.52 -12.79 20.77
C PRO A 195 -9.09 -13.93 21.69
N THR A 196 -9.97 -14.43 22.57
CA THR A 196 -9.60 -15.49 23.53
C THR A 196 -9.72 -16.91 22.97
N SER A 197 -10.42 -17.10 21.86
CA SER A 197 -10.77 -18.45 21.36
C SER A 197 -10.37 -18.73 19.92
N THR A 198 -10.05 -17.69 19.14
CA THR A 198 -9.84 -17.83 17.70
C THR A 198 -8.45 -17.35 17.33
N PHE A 199 -7.63 -18.24 16.77
CA PHE A 199 -6.37 -17.84 16.16
C PHE A 199 -6.65 -17.09 14.86
N VAL A 200 -6.18 -15.85 14.76
CA VAL A 200 -6.35 -15.01 13.57
C VAL A 200 -4.98 -14.60 13.06
N PRO A 201 -4.50 -15.16 11.94
CA PRO A 201 -3.14 -14.90 11.47
C PRO A 201 -2.96 -13.49 10.89
N TYR A 202 -4.06 -12.82 10.52
CA TYR A 202 -4.05 -11.48 9.93
C TYR A 202 -4.37 -10.40 10.95
N THR A 203 -3.78 -9.22 10.77
CA THR A 203 -3.89 -8.09 11.71
C THR A 203 -4.56 -6.86 11.09
N LEU A 204 -5.08 -6.98 9.87
CA LEU A 204 -5.68 -5.88 9.13
C LEU A 204 -6.95 -6.33 8.39
N THR A 205 -8.08 -5.69 8.67
CA THR A 205 -9.37 -5.96 8.02
C THR A 205 -10.22 -4.70 7.96
N VAL A 206 -11.10 -4.61 6.95
CA VAL A 206 -12.06 -3.52 6.85
C VAL A 206 -13.30 -3.87 7.66
N GLY A 207 -13.65 -3.03 8.62
CA GLY A 207 -14.85 -3.12 9.44
C GLY A 207 -15.83 -2.01 9.11
N MET A 208 -17.10 -2.23 9.45
CA MET A 208 -18.11 -1.19 9.39
C MET A 208 -19.08 -1.23 10.57
N GLN A 209 -19.66 -0.07 10.88
CA GLN A 209 -20.74 0.09 11.85
C GLN A 209 -21.87 0.93 11.24
N ARG A 210 -23.12 0.61 11.59
CA ARG A 210 -24.30 1.32 11.06
C ARG A 210 -24.55 2.62 11.81
N LYS A 211 -24.68 3.73 11.07
CA LYS A 211 -25.02 5.06 11.60
C LYS A 211 -26.37 5.50 11.05
N LYS A 212 -27.30 5.81 11.96
CA LYS A 212 -28.58 6.45 11.65
C LYS A 212 -28.35 7.90 11.26
N LYS A 213 -29.00 8.36 10.19
CA LYS A 213 -28.99 9.73 9.67
C LYS A 213 -30.42 10.16 9.33
N SER A 214 -30.61 11.47 9.25
CA SER A 214 -31.83 12.11 8.79
C SER A 214 -31.57 12.84 7.48
N TRP A 215 -32.53 12.79 6.56
CA TRP A 215 -32.43 13.53 5.30
C TRP A 215 -32.41 15.04 5.53
N ASP A 216 -33.00 15.53 6.62
CA ASP A 216 -32.99 16.95 6.98
C ASP A 216 -31.57 17.48 7.29
N SER A 217 -30.62 16.57 7.56
CA SER A 217 -29.21 16.90 7.78
C SER A 217 -28.33 16.71 6.54
N MET A 218 -28.92 16.40 5.38
CA MET A 218 -28.20 16.24 4.12
C MET A 218 -27.93 17.62 3.49
N PRO A 219 -26.70 17.90 3.03
CA PRO A 219 -26.41 19.09 2.24
C PRO A 219 -27.23 19.13 0.94
N ASP A 220 -27.60 20.32 0.48
CA ASP A 220 -28.49 20.51 -0.68
C ASP A 220 -27.94 19.93 -1.99
N ASN A 221 -26.62 19.92 -2.15
CA ASN A 221 -25.93 19.37 -3.31
C ASN A 221 -25.82 17.83 -3.29
N MET A 222 -26.14 17.18 -2.15
CA MET A 222 -26.05 15.74 -1.99
C MET A 222 -27.37 15.04 -2.31
N LYS A 223 -27.41 14.40 -3.49
CA LYS A 223 -28.61 13.69 -3.97
C LYS A 223 -28.74 12.25 -3.48
N LYS A 224 -27.67 11.70 -2.88
CA LYS A 224 -27.61 10.31 -2.42
C LYS A 224 -27.09 10.21 -0.98
N PRO A 225 -27.54 9.19 -0.22
CA PRO A 225 -26.97 8.87 1.09
C PRO A 225 -25.47 8.58 1.01
N TYR A 226 -24.68 9.27 1.81
CA TYR A 226 -23.23 9.08 1.86
C TYR A 226 -22.77 8.29 3.09
N ALA A 227 -21.79 7.42 2.90
CA ALA A 227 -21.05 6.76 3.97
C ALA A 227 -20.02 7.70 4.61
N THR A 228 -19.53 7.34 5.79
CA THR A 228 -18.48 8.10 6.50
C THR A 228 -17.25 7.22 6.72
N THR A 229 -16.07 7.75 6.42
CA THR A 229 -14.79 7.14 6.80
C THR A 229 -13.79 8.26 7.17
N THR A 230 -12.52 7.92 7.35
CA THR A 230 -11.45 8.93 7.48
C THR A 230 -10.57 8.88 6.23
N ILE A 231 -9.90 9.99 5.92
CA ILE A 231 -8.99 10.03 4.76
C ILE A 231 -7.89 8.96 4.85
N SER A 232 -7.38 8.67 6.06
CA SER A 232 -6.38 7.61 6.29
C SER A 232 -6.94 6.24 5.91
N HIS A 233 -8.13 5.90 6.43
CA HIS A 233 -8.77 4.62 6.11
C HIS A 233 -9.15 4.50 4.64
N LEU A 234 -9.51 5.60 3.97
CA LEU A 234 -9.77 5.57 2.53
C LEU A 234 -8.50 5.23 1.74
N VAL A 235 -7.36 5.84 2.08
CA VAL A 235 -6.06 5.52 1.47
C VAL A 235 -5.68 4.05 1.71
N GLU A 236 -5.89 3.56 2.94
CA GLU A 236 -5.66 2.16 3.31
C GLU A 236 -6.55 1.20 2.51
N MET A 237 -7.85 1.47 2.40
CA MET A 237 -8.79 0.65 1.63
C MET A 237 -8.50 0.68 0.13
N ALA A 238 -8.11 1.83 -0.42
CA ALA A 238 -7.71 1.95 -1.82
C ALA A 238 -6.52 1.02 -2.12
N ALA A 239 -5.49 1.06 -1.27
CA ALA A 239 -4.34 0.16 -1.40
C ALA A 239 -4.77 -1.31 -1.32
N MET A 240 -5.61 -1.70 -0.35
CA MET A 240 -6.11 -3.08 -0.20
C MET A 240 -6.78 -3.60 -1.49
N LEU A 241 -7.51 -2.74 -2.20
CA LEU A 241 -8.18 -3.06 -3.46
C LEU A 241 -7.26 -3.04 -4.69
N GLY A 242 -5.95 -2.76 -4.52
CA GLY A 242 -5.00 -2.61 -5.63
C GLY A 242 -5.15 -1.28 -6.38
N ILE A 243 -5.71 -0.25 -5.73
CA ILE A 243 -5.90 1.10 -6.27
C ILE A 243 -4.76 1.97 -5.77
N TYR A 244 -4.04 2.60 -6.70
CA TYR A 244 -2.93 3.50 -6.39
C TYR A 244 -3.27 4.94 -6.78
N TRP A 245 -2.75 5.89 -6.01
CA TRP A 245 -3.01 7.31 -6.19
C TRP A 245 -2.20 7.87 -7.36
N LYS A 246 -2.85 8.68 -8.20
CA LYS A 246 -2.23 9.44 -9.28
C LYS A 246 -2.13 10.92 -8.96
N GLU A 247 -3.10 11.42 -8.20
CA GLU A 247 -3.13 12.78 -7.73
C GLU A 247 -3.68 12.78 -6.30
N PHE A 248 -2.99 13.48 -5.41
CA PHE A 248 -3.40 13.66 -4.01
C PHE A 248 -3.01 15.09 -3.59
N ASN A 249 -3.80 16.07 -4.03
CA ASN A 249 -3.54 17.48 -3.78
C ASN A 249 -4.57 18.03 -2.79
N ARG A 250 -4.13 18.27 -1.55
CA ARG A 250 -4.96 18.82 -0.48
C ARG A 250 -5.20 20.32 -0.57
N ASN A 251 -4.34 21.06 -1.28
CA ASN A 251 -4.47 22.51 -1.39
C ASN A 251 -5.55 22.89 -2.42
N GLU A 252 -5.75 22.05 -3.43
CA GLU A 252 -6.77 22.24 -4.48
C GLU A 252 -7.97 21.28 -4.33
N ASP A 253 -8.00 20.47 -3.27
CA ASP A 253 -8.97 19.39 -3.05
C ASP A 253 -9.19 18.46 -4.26
N ARG A 254 -8.07 18.15 -4.94
CA ARG A 254 -8.05 17.27 -6.12
C ARG A 254 -7.47 15.92 -5.75
N TYR A 255 -8.31 14.90 -5.86
CA TYR A 255 -7.93 13.54 -5.51
C TYR A 255 -8.31 12.58 -6.64
N ARG A 256 -7.35 11.79 -7.11
CA ARG A 256 -7.56 10.77 -8.14
C ARG A 256 -6.71 9.53 -7.88
N ALA A 257 -7.37 8.38 -7.81
CA ALA A 257 -6.72 7.07 -7.74
C ALA A 257 -7.32 6.13 -8.78
N GLN A 258 -6.50 5.21 -9.29
CA GLN A 258 -6.94 4.21 -10.25
C GLN A 258 -6.08 2.95 -10.11
N GLY A 259 -6.70 1.78 -10.21
CA GLY A 259 -6.00 0.50 -10.20
C GLY A 259 -6.97 -0.65 -10.08
N ASN A 260 -6.55 -1.83 -10.53
CA ASN A 260 -7.33 -3.08 -10.44
C ASN A 260 -8.81 -2.96 -10.89
N GLY A 261 -9.08 -2.23 -11.97
CA GLY A 261 -10.44 -2.05 -12.49
C GLY A 261 -11.32 -1.06 -11.72
N PHE A 262 -10.76 -0.29 -10.78
CA PHE A 262 -11.46 0.73 -10.01
C PHE A 262 -10.87 2.12 -10.20
N MET A 263 -11.70 3.13 -9.92
CA MET A 263 -11.33 4.54 -9.89
C MET A 263 -11.96 5.22 -8.67
N ILE A 264 -11.17 6.08 -8.04
CA ILE A 264 -11.61 6.96 -6.94
C ILE A 264 -11.34 8.40 -7.36
N THR A 265 -12.34 9.25 -7.25
CA THR A 265 -12.21 10.71 -7.44
C THR A 265 -12.77 11.43 -6.22
N GLY A 266 -12.10 12.48 -5.77
CA GLY A 266 -12.55 13.31 -4.65
C GLY A 266 -12.73 14.77 -5.04
N TYR A 267 -13.67 15.44 -4.39
CA TYR A 267 -13.99 16.86 -4.54
C TYR A 267 -14.53 17.42 -3.23
N ASP A 268 -14.42 18.73 -3.03
CA ASP A 268 -15.00 19.41 -1.88
C ASP A 268 -16.50 19.69 -2.08
N VAL A 269 -17.25 19.62 -0.99
CA VAL A 269 -18.70 19.86 -0.93
C VAL A 269 -18.96 20.82 0.20
N ASP A 270 -19.53 21.99 -0.15
CA ASP A 270 -19.88 23.04 0.80
C ASP A 270 -20.65 22.48 2.01
N ASP A 271 -20.28 22.93 3.21
CA ASP A 271 -20.85 22.54 4.52
C ASP A 271 -20.74 21.05 4.91
N LEU A 272 -20.08 20.22 4.08
CA LEU A 272 -19.81 18.82 4.36
C LEU A 272 -18.30 18.52 4.47
N GLY A 273 -17.52 19.00 3.50
CA GLY A 273 -16.10 18.72 3.32
C GLY A 273 -15.84 17.72 2.18
N VAL A 274 -14.70 17.03 2.22
CA VAL A 274 -14.25 16.19 1.09
C VAL A 274 -15.11 14.94 0.90
N VAL A 275 -15.67 14.82 -0.31
CA VAL A 275 -16.49 13.70 -0.76
C VAL A 275 -15.79 12.94 -1.87
N PHE A 276 -15.87 11.62 -1.81
CA PHE A 276 -15.28 10.70 -2.78
C PHE A 276 -16.35 9.89 -3.51
N THR A 277 -16.06 9.60 -4.77
CA THR A 277 -16.85 8.70 -5.61
C THR A 277 -16.00 7.50 -5.97
N PHE A 278 -16.52 6.30 -5.70
CA PHE A 278 -15.90 5.01 -6.04
C PHE A 278 -16.62 4.37 -7.23
N GLN A 279 -15.86 3.99 -8.27
CA GLN A 279 -16.41 3.44 -9.50
C GLN A 279 -15.64 2.21 -9.96
N LYS A 280 -16.37 1.19 -10.41
CA LYS A 280 -15.81 0.05 -11.15
C LYS A 280 -15.72 0.44 -12.63
N THR A 281 -14.51 0.53 -13.15
CA THR A 281 -14.22 0.93 -14.54
C THR A 281 -13.77 -0.24 -15.42
N GLY A 282 -13.49 -1.40 -14.85
CA GLY A 282 -12.97 -2.55 -15.60
C GLY A 282 -13.01 -3.88 -14.83
N PRO A 283 -12.39 -4.93 -15.41
CA PRO A 283 -12.20 -6.21 -14.72
C PRO A 283 -11.26 -6.05 -13.52
N THR A 284 -11.42 -6.94 -12.54
CA THR A 284 -10.68 -6.94 -11.28
C THR A 284 -9.95 -8.28 -11.14
N TRP A 285 -8.72 -8.25 -10.64
CA TRP A 285 -7.90 -9.44 -10.39
C TRP A 285 -7.28 -9.35 -9.00
N PHE A 286 -7.82 -10.12 -8.04
CA PHE A 286 -7.37 -10.07 -6.65
C PHE A 286 -6.41 -11.19 -6.29
N HIS A 287 -6.77 -12.46 -6.45
CA HIS A 287 -5.92 -13.67 -6.35
C HIS A 287 -4.58 -13.47 -5.58
N GLU A 288 -3.45 -13.61 -6.25
CA GLU A 288 -2.09 -13.32 -5.77
C GLU A 288 -1.81 -11.83 -5.54
N ASN A 289 -2.54 -10.94 -6.22
CA ASN A 289 -2.39 -9.49 -6.14
C ASN A 289 -2.91 -8.86 -4.84
N ARG A 290 -3.58 -9.65 -4.00
CA ARG A 290 -4.09 -9.22 -2.71
C ARG A 290 -2.95 -8.72 -1.83
N LEU A 291 -3.09 -7.49 -1.33
CA LEU A 291 -2.13 -6.95 -0.38
C LEU A 291 -2.01 -7.84 0.85
N VAL A 292 -0.86 -7.86 1.50
CA VAL A 292 -0.71 -8.59 2.77
C VAL A 292 -1.60 -7.95 3.85
N PRO A 293 -2.47 -8.71 4.55
CA PRO A 293 -3.35 -8.17 5.59
C PRO A 293 -2.61 -8.02 6.95
N HIS A 294 -1.52 -7.26 6.95
CA HIS A 294 -0.70 -6.98 8.12
C HIS A 294 -0.78 -5.49 8.52
N ASN A 295 -0.95 -5.17 9.80
CA ASN A 295 -1.22 -3.80 10.25
C ASN A 295 -0.14 -2.77 9.86
N SER A 296 1.14 -3.16 9.89
CA SER A 296 2.25 -2.30 9.45
C SER A 296 2.24 -1.97 7.95
N VAL A 297 1.45 -2.67 7.13
CA VAL A 297 1.25 -2.32 5.72
C VAL A 297 0.61 -0.95 5.56
N LYS A 298 -0.18 -0.49 6.54
CA LYS A 298 -0.76 0.85 6.53
C LYS A 298 0.29 1.94 6.38
N GLU A 299 1.42 1.80 7.06
CA GLU A 299 2.51 2.80 7.06
C GLU A 299 3.09 2.99 5.65
N LEU A 300 3.24 1.88 4.91
CA LEU A 300 3.78 1.89 3.55
C LEU A 300 2.91 2.71 2.59
N CYS A 301 1.57 2.71 2.78
CA CYS A 301 0.66 3.54 1.99
C CYS A 301 0.98 5.04 2.07
N PHE A 302 1.67 5.48 3.12
CA PHE A 302 2.04 6.87 3.38
C PHE A 302 3.54 7.13 3.18
N GLY A 303 4.29 6.15 2.69
CA GLY A 303 5.73 6.26 2.45
C GLY A 303 6.58 6.02 3.70
N TYR A 304 5.99 5.49 4.77
CA TYR A 304 6.69 5.11 5.99
C TYR A 304 6.96 3.61 6.01
N CYS A 305 8.17 3.20 6.40
CA CYS A 305 8.55 1.79 6.44
C CYS A 305 9.11 1.41 7.83
N PRO A 306 8.45 0.50 8.57
CA PRO A 306 9.03 -0.05 9.80
C PRO A 306 10.35 -0.76 9.54
N THR A 307 11.35 -0.51 10.39
CA THR A 307 12.63 -1.23 10.35
C THR A 307 12.74 -2.27 11.47
N ILE A 308 13.68 -3.19 11.31
CA ILE A 308 14.06 -4.19 12.32
C ILE A 308 14.61 -3.60 13.61
N PHE A 309 14.92 -2.31 13.63
CA PHE A 309 15.46 -1.60 14.78
C PHE A 309 14.39 -0.88 15.61
N ARG A 310 13.13 -0.91 15.16
CA ARG A 310 12.01 -0.31 15.87
C ARG A 310 11.77 -1.02 17.20
N GLN A 311 11.69 -0.26 18.29
CA GLN A 311 11.41 -0.81 19.62
C GLN A 311 9.94 -1.27 19.73
N GLN A 312 9.66 -2.42 20.35
CA GLN A 312 8.30 -2.99 20.40
C GLN A 312 7.26 -2.10 21.09
N ASN A 313 7.66 -1.25 22.05
CA ASN A 313 6.77 -0.34 22.77
C ASN A 313 6.45 0.96 21.99
N SER A 314 7.03 1.14 20.79
CA SER A 314 6.86 2.33 19.95
C SER A 314 5.70 2.23 18.95
N SER A 315 4.89 1.17 19.02
CA SER A 315 3.74 0.93 18.12
C SER A 315 2.62 1.98 18.20
N ASN A 316 2.72 2.93 19.14
CA ASN A 316 1.79 4.02 19.38
C ASN A 316 2.17 5.36 18.73
N HIS A 317 3.14 5.40 17.81
CA HIS A 317 3.44 6.64 17.11
C HIS A 317 2.29 7.03 16.16
N LYS A 318 1.31 7.74 16.70
CA LYS A 318 0.56 8.78 15.98
C LYS A 318 1.58 9.85 15.65
N TYR A 319 2.32 9.69 14.55
CA TYR A 319 3.30 10.68 14.10
C TYR A 319 2.56 11.95 13.69
N THR A 320 2.30 12.80 14.67
CA THR A 320 2.09 14.23 14.49
C THR A 320 3.43 14.94 14.26
N ASP A 321 4.54 14.27 14.62
CA ASP A 321 5.93 14.65 14.39
C ASP A 321 6.63 13.67 13.43
N GLU A 322 7.56 14.15 12.60
CA GLU A 322 8.42 13.32 11.75
C GLU A 322 9.21 12.28 12.57
N PRO A 323 9.41 11.05 12.06
CA PRO A 323 10.28 10.04 12.69
C PRO A 323 11.68 10.58 13.00
N LYS A 324 12.07 10.52 14.28
CA LYS A 324 13.37 11.05 14.78
C LYS A 324 14.44 9.97 14.94
N ASP A 325 14.08 8.70 14.74
CA ASP A 325 14.97 7.56 14.90
C ASP A 325 14.97 6.65 13.66
N ILE A 326 15.93 5.71 13.65
CA ILE A 326 16.10 4.74 12.56
C ILE A 326 15.04 3.62 12.57
N GLY A 327 14.06 3.66 13.48
CA GLY A 327 12.97 2.70 13.60
C GLY A 327 11.95 2.80 12.46
N THR A 328 11.96 3.91 11.71
CA THR A 328 11.06 4.14 10.58
C THR A 328 11.80 4.84 9.45
N LEU A 329 11.79 4.25 8.25
CA LEU A 329 12.26 4.94 7.05
C LEU A 329 11.14 5.82 6.49
N GLN A 330 11.50 6.93 5.87
CA GLN A 330 10.61 7.79 5.12
C GLN A 330 11.05 7.81 3.64
N LEU A 331 10.28 7.17 2.77
CA LEU A 331 10.63 6.95 1.36
C LEU A 331 9.69 7.64 0.37
N GLY A 332 8.66 8.35 0.86
CA GLY A 332 7.55 8.86 0.05
C GLY A 332 7.83 10.12 -0.78
N SER A 333 8.98 10.76 -0.59
CA SER A 333 9.42 11.92 -1.40
C SER A 333 10.94 12.04 -1.34
N MET A 334 11.53 12.84 -2.24
CA MET A 334 12.97 13.15 -2.19
C MET A 334 13.36 13.78 -0.84
N SER A 335 12.53 14.68 -0.30
CA SER A 335 12.77 15.31 1.00
C SER A 335 12.73 14.29 2.14
N ALA A 336 11.72 13.41 2.15
CA ALA A 336 11.59 12.36 3.15
C ALA A 336 12.80 11.39 3.16
N ILE A 337 13.30 11.03 1.96
CA ILE A 337 14.49 10.19 1.84
C ILE A 337 15.73 10.91 2.37
N ALA A 338 15.87 12.21 2.07
CA ALA A 338 16.94 13.02 2.63
C ALA A 338 16.93 13.03 4.16
N GLU A 339 15.76 13.17 4.79
CA GLU A 339 15.64 13.12 6.26
C GLU A 339 15.99 11.73 6.80
N THR A 340 15.57 10.66 6.12
CA THR A 340 15.99 9.29 6.48
C THR A 340 17.51 9.15 6.46
N LEU A 341 18.19 9.67 5.44
CA LEU A 341 19.65 9.64 5.36
C LEU A 341 20.33 10.49 6.44
N VAL A 342 19.73 11.61 6.84
CA VAL A 342 20.20 12.42 7.97
C VAL A 342 20.09 11.65 9.28
N VAL A 343 18.95 10.98 9.53
CA VAL A 343 18.72 10.17 10.73
C VAL A 343 19.67 8.96 10.77
N LEU A 344 19.99 8.35 9.62
CA LEU A 344 21.04 7.32 9.50
C LEU A 344 22.47 7.88 9.69
N GLY A 345 22.63 9.20 9.75
CA GLY A 345 23.91 9.87 9.97
C GLY A 345 24.76 10.05 8.72
N CYS A 346 24.20 9.93 7.51
CA CYS A 346 24.93 10.14 6.25
C CYS A 346 25.48 11.56 6.15
N ASN A 347 26.62 11.72 5.46
CA ASN A 347 27.23 13.03 5.26
C ASN A 347 26.38 13.96 4.37
N THR A 348 26.71 15.24 4.39
CA THR A 348 26.00 16.27 3.63
C THR A 348 26.01 16.04 2.11
N ASN A 349 27.06 15.43 1.56
CA ASN A 349 27.14 15.17 0.11
C ASN A 349 26.12 14.11 -0.31
N THR A 350 26.02 13.03 0.46
CA THR A 350 25.03 11.96 0.22
C THR A 350 23.61 12.48 0.36
N VAL A 351 23.33 13.32 1.37
CA VAL A 351 22.01 13.93 1.57
C VAL A 351 21.66 14.93 0.44
N LYS A 352 22.65 15.64 -0.12
CA LYS A 352 22.43 16.60 -1.22
C LYS A 352 21.89 15.95 -2.49
N TYR A 353 22.20 14.68 -2.76
CA TYR A 353 21.63 13.94 -3.90
C TYR A 353 20.10 13.86 -3.86
N PHE A 354 19.48 14.08 -2.69
CA PHE A 354 18.03 14.09 -2.52
C PHE A 354 17.46 15.48 -2.23
N ARG A 355 18.17 16.31 -1.45
CA ARG A 355 17.71 17.68 -1.16
C ARG A 355 17.79 18.63 -2.35
N LYS A 356 18.77 18.45 -3.23
CA LYS A 356 19.02 19.31 -4.39
C LYS A 356 19.48 18.47 -5.59
N PRO A 357 18.63 17.55 -6.09
CA PRO A 357 18.99 16.72 -7.22
C PRO A 357 19.19 17.60 -8.46
N THR A 358 20.27 17.34 -9.19
CA THR A 358 20.48 17.86 -10.55
C THR A 358 19.89 16.89 -11.57
N SER A 359 19.73 17.31 -12.83
CA SER A 359 19.15 16.47 -13.89
C SER A 359 19.93 15.17 -14.15
N ASP A 360 21.21 15.14 -13.78
CA ASP A 360 22.13 14.01 -13.91
C ASP A 360 22.31 13.21 -12.60
N THR A 361 21.65 13.59 -11.51
CA THR A 361 21.75 12.83 -10.25
C THR A 361 21.06 11.47 -10.41
N ARG A 362 21.79 10.38 -10.16
CA ARG A 362 21.34 9.00 -10.31
C ARG A 362 21.03 8.35 -8.95
N HIS A 363 19.87 7.71 -8.84
CA HIS A 363 19.41 6.98 -7.64
C HIS A 363 19.11 5.50 -7.89
N THR A 364 19.45 5.00 -9.07
CA THR A 364 19.08 3.66 -9.55
C THR A 364 20.26 3.02 -10.26
N HIS A 365 20.63 1.79 -9.89
CA HIS A 365 21.51 0.93 -10.69
C HIS A 365 20.65 -0.01 -11.57
N LEU A 366 20.53 -1.29 -11.21
CA LEU A 366 19.52 -2.24 -11.68
C LEU A 366 18.14 -1.95 -11.10
N PHE A 367 18.08 -1.47 -9.85
CA PHE A 367 16.85 -1.05 -9.20
C PHE A 367 17.10 0.14 -8.25
N PRO A 368 16.07 0.88 -7.83
CA PRO A 368 16.25 2.08 -7.02
C PRO A 368 16.82 1.76 -5.63
N ILE A 369 17.77 2.58 -5.17
CA ILE A 369 18.44 2.36 -3.87
C ILE A 369 17.48 2.40 -2.67
N ALA A 370 16.31 3.03 -2.81
CA ALA A 370 15.29 3.02 -1.77
C ALA A 370 14.78 1.60 -1.47
N PHE A 371 14.71 0.73 -2.48
CA PHE A 371 14.38 -0.68 -2.28
C PHE A 371 15.52 -1.47 -1.65
N GLU A 372 16.77 -1.05 -1.82
CA GLU A 372 17.90 -1.63 -1.08
C GLU A 372 17.78 -1.32 0.41
N LEU A 373 17.53 -0.05 0.75
CA LEU A 373 17.38 0.36 2.14
C LEU A 373 16.21 -0.36 2.80
N LEU A 374 15.10 -0.47 2.05
CA LEU A 374 13.91 -1.20 2.47
C LEU A 374 14.20 -2.69 2.66
N GLY A 375 14.90 -3.37 1.75
CA GLY A 375 15.26 -4.78 1.89
C GLY A 375 16.27 -5.03 3.01
N MET A 376 17.26 -4.16 3.18
CA MET A 376 18.28 -4.29 4.22
C MET A 376 17.71 -4.14 5.63
N THR A 377 16.77 -3.22 5.82
CA THR A 377 16.34 -2.80 7.17
C THR A 377 14.86 -3.01 7.47
N GLY A 378 14.02 -3.16 6.46
CA GLY A 378 12.56 -3.26 6.61
C GLY A 378 12.11 -4.54 7.33
N VAL A 379 11.03 -4.44 8.09
CA VAL A 379 10.38 -5.59 8.72
C VAL A 379 9.79 -6.51 7.64
N ALA A 380 9.88 -7.84 7.82
CA ALA A 380 9.16 -8.77 6.96
C ALA A 380 7.66 -8.71 7.27
N LEU A 381 6.85 -8.39 6.26
CA LEU A 381 5.42 -8.15 6.42
C LEU A 381 4.55 -9.32 5.95
N GLN A 382 5.08 -10.15 5.04
CA GLN A 382 4.47 -11.40 4.60
C GLN A 382 4.11 -12.26 5.82
N ILE A 383 2.86 -12.73 5.90
CA ILE A 383 2.38 -13.51 7.03
C ILE A 383 2.66 -15.00 6.76
N PRO A 384 3.48 -15.68 7.59
CA PRO A 384 3.72 -17.12 7.44
C PRO A 384 2.42 -17.92 7.41
N GLY A 385 2.34 -18.89 6.50
CA GLY A 385 1.11 -19.67 6.28
C GLY A 385 0.05 -18.95 5.44
N THR A 386 0.41 -17.88 4.72
CA THR A 386 -0.45 -17.25 3.70
C THR A 386 0.29 -17.11 2.38
N ALA A 387 -0.44 -17.00 1.27
CA ALA A 387 0.12 -16.85 -0.07
C ALA A 387 0.43 -15.41 -0.47
N PHE A 388 -0.14 -14.44 0.27
CA PHE A 388 -0.11 -13.03 -0.11
C PHE A 388 1.27 -12.42 0.13
N ARG A 389 1.81 -11.75 -0.89
CA ARG A 389 3.16 -11.15 -0.89
C ARG A 389 3.17 -9.69 -1.35
N MET A 390 2.06 -9.18 -1.86
CA MET A 390 1.96 -7.83 -2.39
C MET A 390 1.95 -6.77 -1.29
N LEU A 391 2.78 -5.76 -1.45
CA LEU A 391 2.84 -4.57 -0.61
C LEU A 391 2.52 -3.32 -1.44
N PRO A 392 1.95 -2.26 -0.83
CA PRO A 392 1.88 -0.95 -1.47
C PRO A 392 3.30 -0.39 -1.58
N ASN A 393 3.59 0.32 -2.66
CA ASN A 393 4.92 0.87 -2.90
C ASN A 393 5.14 2.13 -2.05
N PRO A 394 6.07 2.11 -1.06
CA PRO A 394 6.32 3.28 -0.22
C PRO A 394 7.23 4.32 -0.88
N THR A 395 7.72 4.06 -2.09
CA THR A 395 8.75 4.87 -2.76
C THR A 395 8.21 5.62 -3.97
N ILE A 396 8.88 6.71 -4.34
CA ILE A 396 8.56 7.49 -5.55
C ILE A 396 8.97 6.81 -6.87
N TRP A 397 9.62 5.64 -6.83
CA TRP A 397 10.07 4.92 -8.02
C TRP A 397 9.27 3.66 -8.26
N HIS A 398 9.17 3.27 -9.53
CA HIS A 398 8.58 2.00 -9.92
C HIS A 398 9.45 0.81 -9.49
N TRP A 399 8.80 -0.28 -9.09
CA TRP A 399 9.43 -1.58 -8.94
C TRP A 399 9.24 -2.41 -10.21
N ASP A 400 10.15 -2.27 -11.18
CA ASP A 400 10.09 -2.98 -12.46
C ASP A 400 11.12 -4.11 -12.55
N ARG A 401 10.66 -5.33 -12.29
CA ARG A 401 11.47 -6.56 -12.37
C ARG A 401 11.64 -7.09 -13.80
N LYS A 402 11.20 -6.39 -14.85
CA LYS A 402 11.43 -6.83 -16.24
C LYS A 402 12.89 -6.77 -16.66
N SER A 403 13.68 -5.91 -16.01
CA SER A 403 15.07 -5.63 -16.38
C SER A 403 16.10 -6.39 -15.52
N PHE A 404 15.68 -7.10 -14.47
CA PHE A 404 16.56 -7.81 -13.56
C PHE A 404 15.88 -8.99 -12.84
N SER A 405 16.65 -10.00 -12.47
CA SER A 405 16.22 -11.15 -11.66
C SER A 405 16.93 -11.18 -10.30
N LEU A 406 16.16 -11.22 -9.21
CA LEU A 406 16.69 -11.35 -7.85
C LEU A 406 17.25 -12.75 -7.56
N ARG A 407 16.71 -13.81 -8.18
CA ARG A 407 17.28 -15.16 -8.06
C ARG A 407 18.65 -15.22 -8.71
N THR A 408 18.80 -14.64 -9.91
CA THR A 408 20.09 -14.56 -10.61
C THR A 408 21.07 -13.72 -9.79
N PHE A 409 20.64 -12.57 -9.28
CA PHE A 409 21.46 -11.75 -8.38
C PHE A 409 21.91 -12.52 -7.12
N LEU A 410 21.01 -13.32 -6.51
CA LEU A 410 21.38 -14.17 -5.37
C LEU A 410 22.45 -15.20 -5.77
N GLY A 411 22.25 -15.91 -6.89
CA GLY A 411 23.21 -16.88 -7.41
C GLY A 411 24.58 -16.26 -7.66
N ASP A 412 24.62 -15.11 -8.35
CA ASP A 412 25.84 -14.36 -8.63
C ASP A 412 26.51 -13.86 -7.36
N PHE A 413 25.74 -13.41 -6.36
CA PHE A 413 26.27 -12.97 -5.06
C PHE A 413 26.98 -14.11 -4.33
N ILE A 414 26.38 -15.29 -4.28
CA ILE A 414 26.98 -16.49 -3.67
C ILE A 414 28.21 -16.95 -4.47
N HIS A 415 28.15 -16.91 -5.81
CA HIS A 415 29.28 -17.25 -6.65
C HIS A 415 30.46 -16.30 -6.44
N GLY A 416 30.20 -15.00 -6.43
CA GLY A 416 31.22 -13.97 -6.20
C GLY A 416 31.86 -14.06 -4.81
N MET A 417 31.11 -14.42 -3.77
CA MET A 417 31.68 -14.70 -2.44
C MET A 417 32.64 -15.90 -2.47
N LYS A 418 32.26 -16.98 -3.15
CA LYS A 418 33.12 -18.17 -3.30
C LYS A 418 34.39 -17.87 -4.08
N GLU A 419 34.29 -17.13 -5.18
CA GLU A 419 35.46 -16.73 -5.97
C GLU A 419 36.41 -15.83 -5.15
N ALA A 420 35.85 -14.88 -4.40
CA ALA A 420 36.61 -13.95 -3.58
C ALA A 420 37.37 -14.64 -2.43
N SER A 421 36.92 -15.81 -1.93
CA SER A 421 37.61 -16.57 -0.87
C SER A 421 39.06 -16.94 -1.18
N SER A 422 39.41 -17.05 -2.47
CA SER A 422 40.79 -17.31 -2.90
C SER A 422 41.76 -16.16 -2.65
N SER A 423 41.24 -14.92 -2.58
CA SER A 423 42.04 -13.69 -2.50
C SER A 423 41.77 -12.86 -1.25
N ASP A 424 40.64 -13.09 -0.59
CA ASP A 424 40.19 -12.36 0.58
C ASP A 424 39.77 -13.35 1.68
N ALA A 425 40.63 -13.47 2.70
CA ALA A 425 40.44 -14.37 3.82
C ALA A 425 39.15 -14.11 4.61
N MET A 426 38.51 -12.95 4.43
CA MET A 426 37.25 -12.63 5.09
C MET A 426 36.06 -13.44 4.55
N PHE A 427 36.24 -14.10 3.40
CA PHE A 427 35.26 -15.03 2.83
C PHE A 427 35.59 -16.51 3.10
N ASN A 428 36.58 -16.79 3.94
CA ASN A 428 36.91 -18.17 4.29
C ASN A 428 35.75 -18.83 5.04
N GLU A 429 35.33 -20.00 4.56
CA GLU A 429 34.21 -20.72 5.12
C GLU A 429 34.65 -21.56 6.32
N GLU A 430 34.60 -20.96 7.52
CA GLU A 430 34.80 -21.65 8.79
C GLU A 430 33.47 -22.14 9.38
N VAL A 431 33.50 -23.22 10.15
CA VAL A 431 32.30 -23.79 10.79
C VAL A 431 31.68 -22.75 11.73
N GLY A 432 30.43 -22.37 11.47
CA GLY A 432 29.71 -21.36 12.25
C GLY A 432 29.95 -19.91 11.81
N SER A 433 30.73 -19.67 10.75
CA SER A 433 30.91 -18.33 10.19
C SER A 433 29.63 -17.75 9.55
N CYS A 434 29.62 -16.43 9.42
CA CYS A 434 28.57 -15.70 8.69
C CYS A 434 28.43 -16.21 7.25
N VAL A 435 29.56 -16.40 6.55
CA VAL A 435 29.61 -16.87 5.16
C VAL A 435 29.01 -18.27 5.03
N ALA A 436 29.37 -19.20 5.92
CA ALA A 436 28.80 -20.55 5.94
C ALA A 436 27.27 -20.53 6.15
N THR A 437 26.78 -19.63 7.00
CA THR A 437 25.33 -19.46 7.24
C THR A 437 24.62 -18.96 5.98
N ILE A 438 25.18 -17.95 5.31
CA ILE A 438 24.64 -17.41 4.05
C ILE A 438 24.62 -18.50 2.97
N HIS A 439 25.74 -19.21 2.75
CA HIS A 439 25.81 -20.29 1.77
C HIS A 439 24.76 -21.38 2.04
N LYS A 440 24.59 -21.78 3.31
CA LYS A 440 23.61 -22.80 3.71
C LYS A 440 22.18 -22.36 3.45
N GLU A 441 21.77 -21.17 3.88
CA GLU A 441 20.39 -20.71 3.68
C GLU A 441 20.11 -20.38 2.19
N ALA A 442 21.09 -19.86 1.45
CA ALA A 442 20.98 -19.64 0.01
C ALA A 442 20.83 -20.96 -0.77
N ALA A 443 21.57 -22.01 -0.38
CA ALA A 443 21.44 -23.33 -1.00
C ALA A 443 20.02 -23.89 -0.81
N LYS A 444 19.45 -23.80 0.40
CA LYS A 444 18.05 -24.22 0.64
C LYS A 444 17.06 -23.50 -0.26
N ILE A 445 17.22 -22.18 -0.43
CA ILE A 445 16.36 -21.37 -1.30
C ILE A 445 16.50 -21.83 -2.76
N GLU A 446 17.73 -22.05 -3.23
CA GLU A 446 17.98 -22.50 -4.59
C GLU A 446 17.46 -23.92 -4.84
N ASP A 447 17.61 -24.84 -3.88
CA ASP A 447 17.00 -26.18 -3.94
C ASP A 447 15.47 -26.06 -4.15
N LYS A 448 14.81 -25.13 -3.45
CA LYS A 448 13.37 -24.89 -3.62
C LYS A 448 13.01 -24.30 -4.98
N PHE A 449 13.86 -23.44 -5.55
CA PHE A 449 13.65 -23.00 -6.92
C PHE A 449 13.81 -24.14 -7.93
N GLN A 450 14.83 -25.00 -7.76
CA GLN A 450 15.05 -26.16 -8.63
C GLN A 450 13.92 -27.18 -8.53
N GLU A 451 13.38 -27.42 -7.34
CA GLU A 451 12.19 -28.26 -7.14
C GLU A 451 10.98 -27.73 -7.94
N ILE A 452 10.75 -26.41 -7.93
CA ILE A 452 9.68 -25.76 -8.70
C ILE A 452 9.93 -25.90 -10.21
N GLU A 453 11.15 -25.63 -10.68
CA GLU A 453 11.53 -25.78 -12.09
C GLU A 453 11.40 -27.23 -12.58
N ALA A 454 11.75 -28.20 -11.74
CA ALA A 454 11.65 -29.62 -12.08
C ALA A 454 10.18 -30.08 -12.18
N ARG A 455 9.31 -29.57 -11.30
CA ARG A 455 7.89 -29.92 -11.28
C ARG A 455 7.10 -29.28 -12.43
N ASP A 456 7.33 -27.99 -12.65
CA ASP A 456 6.46 -27.14 -13.49
C ASP A 456 7.16 -26.71 -14.80
N GLY A 457 8.43 -27.10 -15.00
CA GLY A 457 9.29 -26.73 -16.12
C GLY A 457 10.10 -25.45 -15.89
N PRO A 458 11.14 -25.16 -16.70
CA PRO A 458 11.89 -23.91 -16.62
C PRO A 458 11.01 -22.69 -16.95
N GLU A 459 9.93 -22.90 -17.71
CA GLU A 459 8.89 -21.92 -18.00
C GLU A 459 7.86 -21.77 -16.86
N ALA A 460 7.90 -22.57 -15.79
CA ALA A 460 7.14 -22.24 -14.57
C ALA A 460 7.57 -20.90 -13.97
N ILE A 461 8.81 -20.51 -14.24
CA ILE A 461 9.39 -19.22 -13.88
C ILE A 461 9.17 -18.18 -15.00
N LEU A 462 8.83 -18.61 -16.23
CA LEU A 462 8.86 -17.80 -17.46
C LEU A 462 7.77 -18.11 -18.53
N ARG A 463 6.57 -18.60 -18.19
CA ARG A 463 5.54 -18.94 -19.20
C ARG A 463 5.30 -17.74 -20.12
N ARG A 464 5.46 -17.94 -21.43
CA ARG A 464 5.04 -16.96 -22.44
C ARG A 464 3.51 -16.87 -22.45
N THR A 465 2.96 -16.03 -21.60
CA THR A 465 1.66 -15.41 -21.81
C THR A 465 1.84 -13.89 -21.67
N GLN A 466 0.93 -13.12 -22.24
CA GLN A 466 0.99 -11.65 -22.18
C GLN A 466 0.74 -11.08 -20.77
N ASN A 467 0.64 -11.93 -19.73
CA ASN A 467 0.32 -11.58 -18.36
C ASN A 467 1.56 -11.56 -17.46
N VAL A 468 1.60 -10.57 -16.56
CA VAL A 468 2.72 -10.27 -15.64
C VAL A 468 2.62 -11.07 -14.33
N GLU A 469 1.69 -12.02 -14.24
CA GLU A 469 1.14 -12.56 -12.97
C GLU A 469 0.98 -14.09 -12.94
N GLU A 470 2.05 -14.86 -13.18
CA GLU A 470 2.12 -16.25 -12.68
C GLU A 470 3.46 -16.43 -11.95
N ARG A 471 3.55 -15.87 -10.73
CA ARG A 471 4.65 -16.03 -9.76
C ARG A 471 4.16 -16.71 -8.48
N ILE A 472 3.56 -17.90 -8.59
CA ILE A 472 3.14 -18.61 -7.39
C ILE A 472 4.39 -19.22 -6.75
N PHE A 473 4.94 -18.52 -5.73
CA PHE A 473 5.95 -19.10 -4.86
C PHE A 473 5.30 -20.24 -4.06
N SER A 474 5.93 -21.41 -3.96
CA SER A 474 5.43 -22.48 -3.10
C SER A 474 5.51 -22.07 -1.62
N ASN A 475 4.69 -22.72 -0.78
CA ASN A 475 4.76 -22.50 0.67
C ASN A 475 6.16 -22.78 1.22
N ASP A 476 6.80 -23.85 0.76
CA ASP A 476 8.15 -24.22 1.19
C ASP A 476 9.21 -23.17 0.83
N LEU A 477 9.08 -22.52 -0.32
CA LEU A 477 9.99 -21.44 -0.72
C LEU A 477 9.76 -20.19 0.13
N VAL A 478 8.49 -19.81 0.37
CA VAL A 478 8.15 -18.70 1.27
C VAL A 478 8.68 -18.95 2.68
N MET A 479 8.54 -20.17 3.21
CA MET A 479 9.06 -20.53 4.53
C MET A 479 10.59 -20.57 4.57
N SER A 480 11.25 -21.01 3.49
CA SER A 480 12.72 -20.93 3.36
C SER A 480 13.22 -19.49 3.36
N LEU A 481 12.53 -18.57 2.66
CA LEU A 481 12.84 -17.14 2.69
C LEU A 481 12.66 -16.54 4.09
N HIS A 482 11.58 -16.91 4.80
CA HIS A 482 11.38 -16.51 6.20
C HIS A 482 12.48 -17.03 7.12
N SER A 483 12.89 -18.29 6.97
CA SER A 483 14.01 -18.88 7.72
C SER A 483 15.30 -18.07 7.52
N ALA A 484 15.64 -17.77 6.27
CA ALA A 484 16.82 -17.00 5.92
C ALA A 484 16.77 -15.57 6.51
N ILE A 485 15.64 -14.88 6.36
CA ILE A 485 15.45 -13.53 6.92
C ILE A 485 15.51 -13.56 8.46
N ALA A 486 14.89 -14.55 9.10
CA ALA A 486 14.92 -14.70 10.56
C ALA A 486 16.35 -14.91 11.08
N LYS A 487 17.18 -15.69 10.37
CA LYS A 487 18.59 -15.88 10.69
C LYS A 487 19.39 -14.57 10.56
N CYS A 488 19.13 -13.79 9.51
CA CYS A 488 19.73 -12.47 9.36
C CYS A 488 19.28 -11.51 10.48
N ASP A 489 17.99 -11.47 10.78
CA ASP A 489 17.40 -10.63 11.82
C ASP A 489 17.98 -10.96 13.20
N GLU A 490 18.15 -12.25 13.53
CA GLU A 490 18.76 -12.73 14.77
C GLU A 490 20.19 -12.17 14.92
N PHE A 491 20.99 -12.22 13.85
CA PHE A 491 22.35 -11.70 13.82
C PHE A 491 22.42 -10.17 13.90
N LEU A 492 21.57 -9.46 13.14
CA LEU A 492 21.60 -8.00 13.00
C LEU A 492 20.96 -7.26 14.19
N LYS A 493 20.04 -7.90 14.92
CA LYS A 493 19.38 -7.33 16.11
C LYS A 493 20.17 -7.57 17.40
N ASN A 494 21.28 -8.31 17.36
CA ASN A 494 22.14 -8.46 18.53
C ASN A 494 22.55 -7.06 19.04
N GLN A 495 22.33 -6.80 20.34
CA GLN A 495 22.56 -5.48 20.95
C GLN A 495 24.01 -5.00 20.76
N GLU A 496 24.96 -5.93 20.72
CA GLU A 496 26.37 -5.64 20.46
C GLU A 496 26.59 -5.03 19.07
N HIS A 497 25.78 -5.44 18.08
CA HIS A 497 25.94 -5.05 16.69
C HIS A 497 25.13 -3.81 16.28
N ILE A 498 24.06 -3.42 16.99
CA ILE A 498 23.11 -2.40 16.48
C ILE A 498 23.80 -1.10 16.02
N THR A 499 24.72 -0.57 16.81
CA THR A 499 25.46 0.66 16.44
C THR A 499 26.40 0.44 15.26
N LEU A 500 27.01 -0.74 15.17
CA LEU A 500 27.88 -1.12 14.07
C LEU A 500 27.08 -1.33 12.78
N VAL A 501 25.92 -1.98 12.85
CA VAL A 501 24.97 -2.17 11.74
C VAL A 501 24.52 -0.82 11.18
N GLN A 502 24.17 0.13 12.05
CA GLN A 502 23.85 1.51 11.62
C GLN A 502 25.01 2.14 10.85
N ASN A 503 26.24 2.02 11.36
CA ASN A 503 27.43 2.54 10.69
C ASN A 503 27.68 1.86 9.33
N VAL A 504 27.49 0.53 9.24
CA VAL A 504 27.62 -0.24 8.00
C VAL A 504 26.58 0.21 6.97
N VAL A 505 25.30 0.27 7.35
CA VAL A 505 24.21 0.74 6.47
C VAL A 505 24.50 2.16 5.99
N ARG A 506 24.83 3.08 6.90
CA ARG A 506 25.16 4.46 6.56
C ARG A 506 26.26 4.53 5.51
N VAL A 507 27.40 3.87 5.74
CA VAL A 507 28.55 3.93 4.83
C VAL A 507 28.24 3.21 3.51
N HIS A 508 27.49 2.11 3.53
CA HIS A 508 27.04 1.42 2.32
C HIS A 508 26.29 2.40 1.38
N PHE A 509 25.30 3.12 1.89
CA PHE A 509 24.54 4.08 1.08
C PHE A 509 25.39 5.25 0.61
N GLN A 510 26.32 5.74 1.43
CA GLN A 510 27.25 6.79 1.01
C GLN A 510 28.11 6.36 -0.18
N GLU A 511 28.65 5.14 -0.13
CA GLU A 511 29.51 4.61 -1.19
C GLU A 511 28.73 4.25 -2.46
N VAL A 512 27.56 3.60 -2.36
CA VAL A 512 26.72 3.30 -3.53
C VAL A 512 26.32 4.58 -4.25
N LEU A 513 25.84 5.59 -3.51
CA LEU A 513 25.48 6.89 -4.10
C LEU A 513 26.67 7.64 -4.69
N ARG A 514 27.86 7.52 -4.09
CA ARG A 514 29.08 8.11 -4.63
C ARG A 514 29.49 7.44 -5.94
N ILE A 515 29.43 6.11 -6.04
CA ILE A 515 29.71 5.38 -7.29
C ILE A 515 28.69 5.75 -8.37
N LEU A 516 27.40 5.83 -8.03
CA LEU A 516 26.34 6.20 -8.98
C LEU A 516 26.49 7.63 -9.54
N ASN A 517 27.16 8.51 -8.79
CA ASN A 517 27.30 9.94 -9.10
C ASN A 517 28.79 10.36 -9.18
N ASP A 518 29.67 9.42 -9.56
CA ASP A 518 31.11 9.66 -9.66
C ASP A 518 31.44 10.59 -10.83
N ARG A 519 31.54 11.89 -10.54
CA ARG A 519 31.90 12.93 -11.51
C ARG A 519 33.40 13.10 -11.67
N ASP A 520 34.16 12.74 -10.64
CA ASP A 520 35.60 12.94 -10.58
C ASP A 520 36.37 11.77 -11.21
N GLY A 521 35.67 10.68 -11.55
CA GLY A 521 36.24 9.48 -12.13
C GLY A 521 37.16 8.76 -11.14
N GLU A 522 36.83 8.83 -9.85
CA GLU A 522 37.58 8.17 -8.77
C GLU A 522 37.43 6.65 -8.83
N TYR A 523 36.31 6.15 -9.34
CA TYR A 523 35.97 4.73 -9.39
C TYR A 523 36.12 4.20 -10.81
N LYS A 524 37.35 3.81 -11.15
CA LYS A 524 37.71 3.25 -12.46
C LYS A 524 38.12 1.79 -12.37
N THR A 525 37.87 1.06 -13.44
CA THR A 525 38.39 -0.27 -13.71
C THR A 525 39.02 -0.31 -15.09
N VAL A 526 40.03 -1.14 -15.25
CA VAL A 526 40.68 -1.37 -16.54
C VAL A 526 39.92 -2.45 -17.30
N VAL A 527 39.62 -2.19 -18.58
CA VAL A 527 39.16 -3.21 -19.52
C VAL A 527 40.24 -3.44 -20.58
N VAL A 528 40.61 -4.70 -20.78
CA VAL A 528 41.52 -5.15 -21.84
C VAL A 528 40.67 -5.68 -22.98
N THR A 529 40.66 -5.00 -24.13
CA THR A 529 40.05 -5.51 -25.37
C THR A 529 41.08 -6.31 -26.15
N PRO A 530 40.86 -7.59 -26.47
CA PRO A 530 41.77 -8.33 -27.33
C PRO A 530 41.75 -7.75 -28.75
N ALA A 531 42.92 -7.54 -29.33
CA ALA A 531 43.04 -7.13 -30.73
C ALA A 531 42.41 -8.21 -31.63
N SER A 532 41.71 -7.76 -32.67
CA SER A 532 40.90 -8.58 -33.58
C SER A 532 41.57 -9.88 -34.03
N GLY A 533 40.98 -11.03 -33.67
CA GLY A 533 41.23 -12.31 -34.33
C GLY A 533 41.16 -13.55 -33.43
N GLY A 534 40.01 -14.24 -33.43
CA GLY A 534 39.95 -15.69 -33.17
C GLY A 534 39.81 -16.18 -31.73
N ARG A 535 38.57 -16.52 -31.35
CA ARG A 535 38.09 -17.55 -30.38
C ARG A 535 38.87 -17.83 -29.08
N SER A 536 38.14 -17.57 -27.98
CA SER A 536 38.06 -18.27 -26.69
C SER A 536 38.36 -17.34 -25.51
N ALA A 537 37.29 -16.81 -24.90
CA ALA A 537 37.36 -15.94 -23.74
C ALA A 537 37.48 -16.76 -22.45
N LYS A 538 38.69 -16.86 -21.91
CA LYS A 538 38.99 -17.02 -20.48
C LYS A 538 40.32 -16.31 -20.22
N ASP A 539 40.42 -15.66 -19.07
CA ASP A 539 41.55 -14.90 -18.52
C ASP A 539 41.55 -13.39 -18.83
N VAL A 540 40.75 -12.64 -18.07
CA VAL A 540 40.97 -11.20 -17.85
C VAL A 540 41.68 -11.07 -16.50
N ILE A 541 42.98 -10.76 -16.52
CA ILE A 541 43.74 -10.41 -15.32
C ILE A 541 43.35 -8.97 -14.93
N GLN A 542 42.79 -8.79 -13.73
CA GLN A 542 42.22 -7.53 -13.27
C GLN A 542 43.10 -6.86 -12.21
N GLU A 543 43.59 -5.66 -12.50
CA GLU A 543 44.40 -4.86 -11.58
C GLU A 543 43.62 -3.58 -11.23
N LEU A 544 43.16 -3.50 -9.98
CA LEU A 544 42.37 -2.40 -9.45
C LEU A 544 43.32 -1.25 -9.07
N VAL A 545 43.23 -0.10 -9.75
CA VAL A 545 44.03 1.09 -9.37
C VAL A 545 43.36 1.77 -8.18
N VAL A 546 43.88 1.52 -6.97
CA VAL A 546 43.43 2.14 -5.72
C VAL A 546 44.39 3.28 -5.33
N PRO A 547 43.90 4.42 -4.80
CA PRO A 547 44.78 5.51 -4.36
C PRO A 547 45.67 5.10 -3.17
N GLY A 548 46.99 5.29 -3.29
CA GLY A 548 47.95 5.22 -2.17
C GLY A 548 49.14 4.27 -2.31
N ALA A 549 49.22 3.46 -3.37
CA ALA A 549 50.39 2.62 -3.63
C ALA A 549 51.36 3.32 -4.59
N SER A 550 52.55 3.68 -4.12
CA SER A 550 53.64 4.15 -4.99
C SER A 550 54.06 3.02 -5.96
N PRO A 551 54.12 3.25 -7.28
CA PRO A 551 54.59 2.24 -8.21
C PRO A 551 56.13 2.17 -8.15
N MET A 552 56.70 1.00 -7.82
CA MET A 552 58.09 0.72 -8.19
C MET A 552 58.17 0.53 -9.70
N PRO A 553 59.21 1.05 -10.39
CA PRO A 553 59.34 0.89 -11.82
C PRO A 553 59.80 -0.54 -12.11
N LYS A 554 58.97 -1.31 -12.81
CA LYS A 554 59.42 -2.49 -13.55
C LYS A 554 59.29 -2.20 -15.04
N THR A 555 60.45 -2.10 -15.67
CA THR A 555 60.64 -2.05 -17.12
C THR A 555 60.11 -3.35 -17.73
N GLN A 556 59.12 -3.28 -18.62
CA GLN A 556 58.85 -4.36 -19.55
C GLN A 556 58.13 -3.85 -20.80
N GLU A 557 58.56 -4.44 -21.92
CA GLU A 557 58.42 -4.00 -23.31
C GLU A 557 56.98 -4.01 -23.84
N GLU A 558 56.79 -3.16 -24.85
CA GLU A 558 55.54 -2.88 -25.56
C GLU A 558 55.01 -4.11 -26.32
N THR A 559 53.88 -4.67 -25.85
CA THR A 559 52.83 -5.18 -26.72
C THR A 559 51.65 -4.23 -26.63
N ALA A 560 51.24 -3.65 -27.76
CA ALA A 560 50.18 -2.66 -27.86
C ALA A 560 48.78 -3.27 -27.60
N GLU A 561 48.50 -3.60 -26.35
CA GLU A 561 47.14 -3.84 -25.85
C GLU A 561 46.51 -2.48 -25.49
N SER A 562 45.38 -2.14 -26.11
CA SER A 562 44.67 -0.90 -25.81
C SER A 562 43.98 -1.01 -24.44
N ARG A 563 44.72 -0.74 -23.37
CA ARG A 563 44.22 -0.69 -21.98
C ARG A 563 43.30 0.53 -21.83
N LYS A 564 41.98 0.35 -21.73
CA LYS A 564 41.02 1.46 -21.58
C LYS A 564 40.47 1.48 -20.15
N GLU A 565 40.67 2.58 -19.44
CA GLU A 565 40.02 2.84 -18.16
C GLU A 565 38.57 3.26 -18.38
N ILE A 566 37.63 2.59 -17.70
CA ILE A 566 36.21 2.98 -17.68
C ILE A 566 35.75 3.09 -16.22
N SER A 567 34.75 3.94 -15.95
CA SER A 567 34.16 3.99 -14.61
C SER A 567 33.40 2.70 -14.30
N LEU A 568 33.26 2.35 -13.02
CA LEU A 568 32.45 1.20 -12.58
C LEU A 568 31.00 1.29 -13.07
N LEU A 569 30.45 2.50 -13.10
CA LEU A 569 29.10 2.76 -13.60
C LEU A 569 28.99 2.51 -15.10
N GLN A 570 29.96 2.96 -15.89
CA GLN A 570 30.02 2.67 -17.32
C GLN A 570 30.18 1.17 -17.59
N LYS A 571 30.96 0.45 -16.77
CA LYS A 571 31.05 -1.01 -16.85
C LYS A 571 29.68 -1.65 -16.66
N LEU A 572 28.92 -1.22 -15.65
CA LEU A 572 27.56 -1.73 -15.41
C LEU A 572 26.59 -1.41 -16.56
N ASP A 573 26.59 -0.17 -17.04
CA ASP A 573 25.65 0.26 -18.10
C ASP A 573 25.95 -0.42 -19.45
N SER A 574 27.23 -0.67 -19.74
CA SER A 574 27.69 -1.35 -20.96
C SER A 574 27.58 -2.87 -20.93
N ALA A 575 27.42 -3.48 -19.74
CA ALA A 575 27.25 -4.92 -19.60
C ALA A 575 25.96 -5.41 -20.25
N SER A 576 26.00 -6.63 -20.81
CA SER A 576 24.81 -7.26 -21.37
C SER A 576 23.75 -7.52 -20.28
N SER A 577 22.50 -7.72 -20.69
CA SER A 577 21.40 -7.96 -19.73
C SER A 577 21.64 -9.18 -18.82
N SER A 578 22.41 -10.17 -19.28
CA SER A 578 22.78 -11.37 -18.51
C SER A 578 24.00 -11.18 -17.60
N GLU A 579 24.85 -10.18 -17.87
CA GLU A 579 26.08 -9.92 -17.10
C GLU A 579 25.89 -8.80 -16.07
N ARG A 580 24.83 -8.00 -16.19
CA ARG A 580 24.56 -6.87 -15.30
C ARG A 580 24.48 -7.25 -13.82
N HIS A 581 23.96 -8.44 -13.50
CA HIS A 581 23.89 -8.97 -12.14
C HIS A 581 25.28 -9.23 -11.56
N SER A 582 26.11 -10.01 -12.26
CA SER A 582 27.47 -10.34 -11.83
C SER A 582 28.36 -9.10 -11.74
N VAL A 583 28.22 -8.13 -12.67
CA VAL A 583 28.95 -6.86 -12.59
C VAL A 583 28.53 -6.03 -11.37
N LEU A 584 27.24 -5.97 -11.02
CA LEU A 584 26.81 -5.28 -9.80
C LEU A 584 27.34 -5.99 -8.54
N VAL A 585 27.30 -7.32 -8.50
CA VAL A 585 27.88 -8.13 -7.41
C VAL A 585 29.37 -7.85 -7.25
N GLU A 586 30.12 -7.79 -8.35
CA GLU A 586 31.55 -7.46 -8.34
C GLU A 586 31.79 -6.07 -7.74
N ILE A 587 31.03 -5.06 -8.17
CA ILE A 587 31.09 -3.70 -7.60
C ILE A 587 30.81 -3.76 -6.09
N TYR A 588 29.83 -4.55 -5.67
CA TYR A 588 29.44 -4.66 -4.26
C TYR A 588 30.53 -5.31 -3.41
N LEU A 589 31.06 -6.46 -3.84
CA LEU A 589 32.05 -7.23 -3.07
C LEU A 589 33.44 -6.59 -3.08
N LEU A 590 33.88 -6.08 -4.24
CA LEU A 590 35.25 -5.60 -4.44
C LEU A 590 35.42 -4.09 -4.21
N SER A 591 34.37 -3.30 -4.39
CA SER A 591 34.44 -1.83 -4.19
C SER A 591 33.68 -1.39 -2.95
N VAL A 592 32.36 -1.62 -2.89
CA VAL A 592 31.50 -1.09 -1.81
C VAL A 592 31.89 -1.71 -0.47
N ARG A 593 31.91 -3.05 -0.34
CA ARG A 593 32.21 -3.73 0.93
C ARG A 593 33.61 -3.36 1.46
N ARG A 594 34.63 -3.37 0.60
CA ARG A 594 36.00 -2.99 1.01
C ARG A 594 36.05 -1.57 1.57
N ARG A 595 35.41 -0.61 0.90
CA ARG A 595 35.30 0.77 1.38
C ARG A 595 34.52 0.88 2.69
N VAL A 596 33.42 0.15 2.82
CA VAL A 596 32.65 0.09 4.05
C VAL A 596 33.51 -0.37 5.22
N THR A 597 34.20 -1.51 5.07
CA THR A 597 35.11 -2.04 6.09
C THR A 597 36.20 -1.04 6.45
N GLU A 598 36.88 -0.45 5.46
CA GLU A 598 37.92 0.56 5.67
C GLU A 598 37.42 1.80 6.45
N VAL A 599 36.31 2.39 6.02
CA VAL A 599 35.78 3.65 6.56
C VAL A 599 35.21 3.46 7.96
N VAL A 600 34.49 2.36 8.20
CA VAL A 600 33.93 2.05 9.52
C VAL A 600 35.05 1.72 10.51
N CYS A 601 36.03 0.89 10.13
CA CYS A 601 37.22 0.62 10.96
C CYS A 601 37.95 1.92 11.35
N ARG A 602 38.12 2.84 10.39
CA ARG A 602 38.78 4.12 10.65
C ARG A 602 37.99 4.97 11.66
N HIS A 603 36.66 5.01 11.54
CA HIS A 603 35.81 5.72 12.50
C HIS A 603 35.90 5.15 13.91
N LEU A 604 35.83 3.82 14.06
CA LEU A 604 35.94 3.17 15.36
C LEU A 604 37.28 3.47 16.04
N LYS A 605 38.39 3.45 15.29
CA LYS A 605 39.71 3.85 15.81
C LYS A 605 39.72 5.29 16.30
N HIS A 606 39.12 6.21 15.55
CA HIS A 606 39.02 7.61 15.97
C HIS A 606 38.17 7.78 17.24
N GLU A 607 37.07 7.06 17.38
CA GLU A 607 36.27 7.10 18.61
C GLU A 607 37.02 6.52 19.81
N GLN A 608 37.69 5.38 19.64
CA GLN A 608 38.52 4.77 20.68
C GLN A 608 39.65 5.72 21.11
N ALA A 609 40.33 6.37 20.17
CA ALA A 609 41.36 7.36 20.45
C ALA A 609 40.82 8.59 21.20
N ARG A 610 39.60 9.06 20.86
CA ARG A 610 38.94 10.17 21.58
C ARG A 610 38.54 9.78 23.01
N ARG A 611 37.98 8.58 23.21
CA ARG A 611 37.65 8.05 24.54
C ARG A 611 38.91 7.84 25.38
N GLY A 612 39.98 7.34 24.77
CA GLY A 612 41.30 7.19 25.39
C GLY A 612 41.94 8.52 25.80
N ARG A 613 41.79 9.59 25.00
CA ARG A 613 42.24 10.95 25.36
C ARG A 613 41.40 11.59 26.46
N GLY A 614 40.11 11.27 26.56
CA GLY A 614 39.25 11.71 27.67
C GLY A 614 39.59 11.05 29.02
N ALA A 615 40.16 9.83 28.99
CA ALA A 615 40.63 9.11 30.18
C ALA A 615 42.11 9.36 30.52
N ARG A 616 42.94 9.74 29.53
CA ARG A 616 44.38 10.02 29.70
C ARG A 616 44.68 11.52 29.91
N SER A 617 44.12 12.10 30.96
CA SER A 617 44.72 13.31 31.56
C SER A 617 46.03 13.00 32.30
N ILE A 618 46.49 11.74 32.33
CA ILE A 618 47.82 11.38 32.84
C ILE A 618 48.45 10.32 31.92
N ALA A 619 49.59 10.69 31.33
CA ALA A 619 50.59 9.88 30.62
C ALA A 619 50.36 9.48 29.13
N SER A 620 51.16 10.16 28.31
CA SER A 620 52.00 9.77 27.16
C SER A 620 51.42 9.01 25.95
N GLU A 621 51.82 9.56 24.80
CA GLU A 621 51.73 9.03 23.45
C GLU A 621 52.39 7.66 23.33
N ALA A 622 51.68 6.71 22.70
CA ALA A 622 52.27 5.52 22.11
C ALA A 622 51.34 4.96 21.01
N SER A 623 51.93 4.86 19.81
CA SER A 623 51.80 3.77 18.83
C SER A 623 50.41 3.39 18.27
N LEU A 624 50.21 3.68 16.98
CA LEU A 624 49.17 3.10 16.13
C LEU A 624 49.49 1.62 15.85
N GLU A 625 49.03 0.69 16.69
CA GLU A 625 49.03 -0.75 16.37
C GLU A 625 47.95 -1.11 15.33
N PRO A 626 48.15 -2.15 14.50
CA PRO A 626 47.11 -2.72 13.64
C PRO A 626 45.93 -3.21 14.48
N LEU A 627 44.71 -3.00 13.98
CA LEU A 627 43.47 -3.42 14.63
C LEU A 627 43.43 -4.97 14.72
N PRO A 628 42.79 -5.56 15.76
CA PRO A 628 42.49 -6.99 15.74
C PRO A 628 41.72 -7.35 14.47
N LYS A 629 42.16 -8.39 13.75
CA LYS A 629 41.52 -8.91 12.52
C LYS A 629 40.01 -9.15 12.69
N ASP A 630 39.61 -9.44 13.92
CA ASP A 630 38.25 -9.72 14.38
C ASP A 630 37.23 -8.60 14.03
N GLN A 631 37.57 -7.32 14.25
CA GLN A 631 36.62 -6.22 14.00
C GLN A 631 36.37 -5.93 12.51
N SER A 632 37.40 -6.11 11.67
CA SER A 632 37.20 -5.97 10.22
C SER A 632 36.30 -7.09 9.70
N GLN A 633 36.51 -8.32 10.20
CA GLN A 633 35.67 -9.47 9.89
C GLN A 633 34.21 -9.20 10.25
N GLU A 634 33.95 -8.75 11.48
CA GLU A 634 32.61 -8.42 11.97
C GLU A 634 31.87 -7.41 11.08
N ILE A 635 32.55 -6.34 10.64
CA ILE A 635 31.97 -5.33 9.73
C ILE A 635 31.60 -5.96 8.38
N SER A 636 32.48 -6.81 7.85
CA SER A 636 32.22 -7.52 6.60
C SER A 636 31.06 -8.49 6.73
N ASP A 637 30.97 -9.22 7.84
CA ASP A 637 29.89 -10.16 8.13
C ASP A 637 28.54 -9.45 8.22
N ILE A 638 28.49 -8.30 8.92
CA ILE A 638 27.30 -7.45 8.97
C ILE A 638 26.89 -6.99 7.57
N TRP A 639 27.84 -6.53 6.75
CA TRP A 639 27.54 -6.07 5.39
C TRP A 639 27.00 -7.23 4.53
N CYS A 640 27.61 -8.42 4.61
CA CYS A 640 27.17 -9.61 3.87
C CYS A 640 25.75 -10.04 4.29
N MET A 641 25.46 -10.03 5.59
CA MET A 641 24.13 -10.33 6.13
C MET A 641 23.08 -9.32 5.65
N LEU A 642 23.41 -8.02 5.61
CA LEU A 642 22.49 -6.99 5.13
C LEU A 642 22.15 -7.17 3.63
N VAL A 643 23.15 -7.46 2.79
CA VAL A 643 22.93 -7.69 1.35
C VAL A 643 22.16 -8.98 1.11
N PHE A 644 22.52 -10.09 1.77
CA PHE A 644 21.79 -11.35 1.67
C PHE A 644 20.32 -11.20 2.14
N ARG A 645 20.12 -10.53 3.28
CA ARG A 645 18.79 -10.22 3.81
C ARG A 645 17.97 -9.39 2.82
N MET A 646 18.57 -8.35 2.23
CA MET A 646 17.93 -7.49 1.24
C MET A 646 17.38 -8.31 0.06
N VAL A 647 18.20 -9.20 -0.49
CA VAL A 647 17.77 -10.06 -1.61
C VAL A 647 16.65 -11.00 -1.19
N CYS A 648 16.75 -11.65 -0.02
CA CYS A 648 15.69 -12.51 0.50
C CYS A 648 14.38 -11.73 0.77
N TRP A 649 14.48 -10.52 1.33
CA TRP A 649 13.32 -9.67 1.61
C TRP A 649 12.61 -9.22 0.34
N LEU A 650 13.38 -8.85 -0.70
CA LEU A 650 12.85 -8.45 -2.01
C LEU A 650 12.36 -9.67 -2.83
N LEU A 651 12.85 -10.88 -2.54
CA LEU A 651 12.28 -12.13 -3.05
C LEU A 651 10.98 -12.50 -2.32
N LEU A 652 10.84 -12.14 -1.04
CA LEU A 652 9.66 -12.46 -0.24
C LEU A 652 8.47 -11.55 -0.58
N HIS A 653 8.70 -10.29 -0.91
CA HIS A 653 7.63 -9.31 -1.17
C HIS A 653 7.56 -8.89 -2.64
N ASP A 654 6.38 -8.51 -3.09
CA ASP A 654 6.16 -7.95 -4.42
C ASP A 654 5.45 -6.60 -4.33
N PHE A 655 5.55 -5.80 -5.39
CA PHE A 655 4.94 -4.47 -5.51
C PHE A 655 4.29 -4.36 -6.88
N HIS A 656 3.20 -3.62 -6.98
CA HIS A 656 2.55 -3.40 -8.26
C HIS A 656 3.39 -2.44 -9.12
N GLY A 657 3.77 -2.85 -10.32
CA GLY A 657 4.76 -2.11 -11.14
C GLY A 657 4.36 -0.67 -11.52
N LYS A 658 3.07 -0.32 -11.49
CA LYS A 658 2.58 1.06 -11.74
C LYS A 658 2.29 1.88 -10.49
N ASP A 659 2.39 1.26 -9.32
CA ASP A 659 2.21 1.93 -8.04
C ASP A 659 3.48 2.70 -7.69
N ILE A 660 3.33 3.96 -7.32
CA ILE A 660 4.38 4.85 -6.83
C ILE A 660 3.78 5.72 -5.74
N GLN A 661 4.60 6.12 -4.79
CA GLN A 661 4.19 6.97 -3.72
C GLN A 661 4.04 8.41 -4.20
N VAL A 662 2.84 8.95 -4.03
CA VAL A 662 2.56 10.39 -4.08
C VAL A 662 2.59 10.97 -2.67
N GLU A 663 2.92 12.25 -2.56
CA GLU A 663 3.04 12.95 -1.29
C GLU A 663 1.68 13.02 -0.56
N LYS A 664 1.60 12.29 0.56
CA LYS A 664 0.41 12.21 1.41
C LYS A 664 0.73 11.76 2.84
N SER A 665 1.99 11.87 3.27
CA SER A 665 2.45 11.49 4.61
C SER A 665 1.62 12.12 5.73
N ASP A 666 1.24 13.39 5.56
CA ASP A 666 0.54 14.20 6.56
C ASP A 666 -0.87 13.71 6.92
N VAL A 667 -1.45 12.84 6.08
CA VAL A 667 -2.78 12.26 6.35
C VAL A 667 -2.70 10.88 7.01
N PHE A 668 -1.50 10.37 7.28
CA PHE A 668 -1.33 9.12 8.02
C PHE A 668 -1.92 9.23 9.42
N GLY A 669 -2.87 8.35 9.76
CA GLY A 669 -3.54 8.38 11.05
C GLY A 669 -4.47 9.60 11.24
N SER A 670 -4.67 10.42 10.21
CA SER A 670 -5.60 11.54 10.24
C SER A 670 -7.02 11.06 10.47
N ARG A 671 -7.69 11.69 11.44
CA ARG A 671 -9.11 11.45 11.75
C ARG A 671 -10.04 12.37 10.99
N MET A 672 -9.52 13.12 10.02
CA MET A 672 -10.33 14.00 9.17
C MET A 672 -11.43 13.15 8.50
N PRO A 673 -12.71 13.43 8.79
CA PRO A 673 -13.80 12.68 8.18
C PRO A 673 -13.85 12.99 6.69
N VAL A 674 -14.08 11.95 5.90
CA VAL A 674 -14.38 12.04 4.47
C VAL A 674 -15.59 11.18 4.18
N TYR A 675 -16.27 11.50 3.08
CA TYR A 675 -17.55 10.89 2.75
C TYR A 675 -17.47 10.16 1.42
N ILE A 676 -18.30 9.14 1.25
CA ILE A 676 -18.37 8.38 -0.01
C ILE A 676 -19.83 8.37 -0.44
N THR A 677 -20.11 8.82 -1.67
CA THR A 677 -21.46 8.98 -2.22
C THR A 677 -22.21 7.68 -2.45
#